data_AF-A0A7C5NRN5-F1
#
_entry.id   AF-A0A7C5NRN5-F1
#
_cell.length_a   1.000
_cell.length_b   1.000
_cell.length_c   1.000
_cell.angle_alpha   90.00
_cell.angle_beta   90.00
_cell.angle_gamma   90.00
#
_symmetry.space_group_name_H-M   'P 1'
#
loop_
_entity.id
_entity.type
_entity.pdbx_description
1 polymer ?
#
loop_
_entity_poly.entity_id
_entity_poly.type
_entity_poly.pdbx_seq_one_letter_code
_entity_poly.pdbx_strand_id
1 'polypeptide(L)'
;MNNKEKIKQILEERILVIDGATGTQIQNLEIPKEAWLDENGADQEGCNELLNATAPHLMQEVHNAYAKAGADLIKTNTFGTMPWVLDEYGLGHRAYELSKKGAQIVKEICDKYTTPKQPRFVLGSIGPGTKLPSLGHIHYDEMFAGYTTTALGLIDGGCDVFLLETCQDPLQIKSAIHACEEANSQRGVDIPIMVSVTIELSGSMLIGTDATTIVTILEPFDILSLGFNCGTGPDQVKKHLKTLSELCSIPISVHANAGLPQNKGGYTYYPMGPVEFTQKQLEFIEFDGVSFLGGCCGTTPQHIHALKKAVEGIKPKKTTGNIEPSIASLFNTTELFQKPAPLLIGERSNATGSKAFRELIIAGDYEGTLTVGQAQVRDGAHCLDVNVEFAGRDGAKDMRAVMELYNQKIPLPLMPDATRVNTMEEALKCIGGKPIINSVNLENGEDKLDAICKLSKKYGTALVCLTIDEKGMAKTTQEKIDIAQRLYDLAVNRHGIDPRNLIFDMLTFTVGSGDLEYRYAAIETLEAIRELHIRHPEVGSTLGLSNISFGLDKNARIYLNSVFLHHCIEAGLTSVIINVKHIVPLAKMTKEDIDICEELLFSPDDQSLFKFIEHFSDKSIDDSGTDEEYEAMSSEEKIAKLLLDGDRERMIPLVEEARKEINP
;
A
#
# COMPACT_ATOMS: atom_id res chain seq x y z
N MET A 1 -8.66 -12.07 28.43
CA MET A 1 -7.57 -12.16 27.45
C MET A 1 -8.21 -12.51 26.12
N ASN A 2 -8.09 -11.66 25.11
CA ASN A 2 -8.60 -11.98 23.77
C ASN A 2 -7.69 -13.02 23.09
N ASN A 3 -8.11 -13.57 21.95
CA ASN A 3 -7.32 -14.58 21.23
C ASN A 3 -5.95 -14.04 20.78
N LYS A 4 -5.86 -12.75 20.42
CA LYS A 4 -4.62 -12.08 20.01
C LYS A 4 -3.56 -12.10 21.12
N GLU A 5 -3.92 -11.66 22.32
CA GLU A 5 -3.05 -11.68 23.50
C GLU A 5 -2.62 -13.11 23.88
N LYS A 6 -3.56 -14.05 23.84
CA LYS A 6 -3.30 -15.46 24.13
C LYS A 6 -2.30 -16.06 23.14
N ILE A 7 -2.45 -15.77 21.85
CA ILE A 7 -1.50 -16.22 20.83
C ILE A 7 -0.13 -15.59 21.05
N LYS A 8 -0.06 -14.27 21.26
CA LYS A 8 1.21 -13.56 21.55
C LYS A 8 1.93 -14.17 22.76
N GLN A 9 1.21 -14.49 23.83
CA GLN A 9 1.79 -15.15 25.00
C GLN A 9 2.35 -16.54 24.67
N ILE A 10 1.64 -17.35 23.87
CA ILE A 10 2.14 -18.67 23.45
C ILE A 10 3.41 -18.53 22.60
N LEU A 11 3.49 -17.52 21.74
CA LEU A 11 4.67 -17.27 20.91
C LEU A 11 5.92 -16.90 21.72
N GLU A 12 5.76 -16.44 22.96
CA GLU A 12 6.90 -16.24 23.87
C GLU A 12 7.50 -17.55 24.37
N GLU A 13 6.79 -18.67 24.23
CA GLU A 13 7.19 -19.98 24.75
C GLU A 13 7.50 -20.98 23.64
N ARG A 14 6.76 -20.93 22.52
CA ARG A 14 6.88 -21.94 21.45
C ARG A 14 6.37 -21.47 20.09
N ILE A 15 6.86 -22.11 19.05
CA ILE A 15 6.31 -22.00 17.69
C ILE A 15 4.89 -22.57 17.64
N LEU A 16 4.02 -21.90 16.90
CA LEU A 16 2.68 -22.37 16.57
C LEU A 16 2.65 -23.02 15.19
N VAL A 17 2.00 -24.18 15.10
CA VAL A 17 1.90 -24.94 13.85
C VAL A 17 0.52 -24.77 13.21
N ILE A 18 0.48 -24.20 12.00
CA ILE A 18 -0.71 -24.18 11.12
C ILE A 18 -0.81 -25.54 10.44
N ASP A 19 -2.03 -26.01 10.16
CA ASP A 19 -2.28 -27.25 9.43
C ASP A 19 -1.81 -27.22 7.95
N GLY A 20 -2.16 -28.26 7.19
CA GLY A 20 -1.74 -28.45 5.80
C GLY A 20 -2.80 -28.04 4.78
N ALA A 21 -2.72 -28.61 3.57
CA ALA A 21 -3.67 -28.31 2.50
C ALA A 21 -4.99 -29.09 2.59
N THR A 22 -6.09 -28.38 2.80
CA THR A 22 -7.44 -28.95 2.72
C THR A 22 -7.76 -29.45 1.30
N GLY A 23 -7.54 -28.64 0.26
CA GLY A 23 -7.92 -28.99 -1.12
C GLY A 23 -7.28 -30.30 -1.63
N THR A 24 -5.98 -30.50 -1.41
CA THR A 24 -5.32 -31.77 -1.80
C THR A 24 -5.75 -32.96 -0.93
N GLN A 25 -6.22 -32.74 0.31
CA GLN A 25 -6.80 -33.81 1.10
C GLN A 25 -8.19 -34.19 0.58
N ILE A 26 -9.01 -33.21 0.18
CA ILE A 26 -10.32 -33.44 -0.46
C ILE A 26 -10.16 -34.27 -1.74
N GLN A 27 -9.17 -33.96 -2.58
CA GLN A 27 -8.87 -34.72 -3.80
C GLN A 27 -8.51 -36.20 -3.56
N ASN A 28 -8.07 -36.55 -2.34
CA ASN A 28 -7.77 -37.94 -1.97
C ASN A 28 -8.97 -38.68 -1.39
N LEU A 29 -10.10 -38.00 -1.17
CA LEU A 29 -11.33 -38.62 -0.68
C LEU A 29 -12.16 -39.17 -1.83
N GLU A 30 -12.86 -40.28 -1.57
CA GLU A 30 -13.94 -40.73 -2.44
C GLU A 30 -15.22 -39.95 -2.08
N ILE A 31 -15.55 -38.96 -2.89
CA ILE A 31 -16.71 -38.09 -2.66
C ILE A 31 -17.89 -38.59 -3.51
N PRO A 32 -19.03 -38.94 -2.90
CA PRO A 32 -20.20 -39.38 -3.66
C PRO A 32 -20.74 -38.23 -4.51
N LYS A 33 -21.24 -38.52 -5.71
CA LYS A 33 -21.73 -37.50 -6.66
C LYS A 33 -22.82 -36.62 -6.06
N GLU A 34 -23.65 -37.19 -5.20
CA GLU A 34 -24.73 -36.50 -4.52
C GLU A 34 -24.25 -35.37 -3.60
N ALA A 35 -22.99 -35.43 -3.13
CA ALA A 35 -22.40 -34.36 -2.33
C ALA A 35 -22.04 -33.11 -3.14
N TRP A 36 -21.92 -33.23 -4.47
CA TRP A 36 -21.65 -32.10 -5.36
C TRP A 36 -22.91 -31.42 -5.88
N LEU A 37 -24.08 -31.95 -5.56
CA LEU A 37 -25.35 -31.38 -5.99
C LEU A 37 -25.76 -30.21 -5.08
N ASP A 38 -26.16 -29.10 -5.68
CA ASP A 38 -26.80 -28.01 -4.96
C ASP A 38 -28.26 -28.32 -4.59
N GLU A 39 -28.94 -27.38 -3.95
CA GLU A 39 -30.33 -27.53 -3.52
C GLU A 39 -31.34 -27.74 -4.67
N ASN A 40 -30.95 -27.37 -5.89
CA ASN A 40 -31.74 -27.55 -7.11
C ASN A 40 -31.33 -28.81 -7.89
N GLY A 41 -30.34 -29.57 -7.40
CA GLY A 41 -29.80 -30.75 -8.04
C GLY A 41 -28.83 -30.45 -9.19
N ALA A 42 -28.31 -29.23 -9.30
CA ALA A 42 -27.27 -28.91 -10.27
C ALA A 42 -25.90 -29.39 -9.78
N ASP A 43 -25.07 -29.88 -10.69
CA ASP A 43 -23.74 -30.40 -10.40
C ASP A 43 -22.73 -29.24 -10.25
N GLN A 44 -22.11 -29.17 -9.07
CA GLN A 44 -21.15 -28.14 -8.66
C GLN A 44 -19.79 -28.75 -8.33
N GLU A 45 -19.45 -29.89 -8.94
CA GLU A 45 -18.16 -30.55 -8.74
C GLU A 45 -16.99 -29.56 -8.90
N GLY A 46 -16.11 -29.53 -7.91
CA GLY A 46 -15.00 -28.59 -7.82
C GLY A 46 -15.20 -27.42 -6.85
N CYS A 47 -16.46 -27.09 -6.48
CA CYS A 47 -16.74 -26.14 -5.40
C CYS A 47 -16.53 -26.81 -4.03
N ASN A 48 -15.29 -26.86 -3.55
CA ASN A 48 -14.95 -27.54 -2.30
C ASN A 48 -15.72 -26.97 -1.10
N GLU A 49 -16.03 -25.68 -1.10
CA GLU A 49 -16.78 -24.97 -0.08
C GLU A 49 -18.21 -25.51 0.08
N LEU A 50 -18.82 -26.05 -0.98
CA LEU A 50 -20.15 -26.67 -0.92
C LEU A 50 -20.18 -27.87 0.04
N LEU A 51 -19.07 -28.59 0.15
CA LEU A 51 -18.93 -29.78 1.01
C LEU A 51 -19.11 -29.45 2.49
N ASN A 52 -18.95 -28.18 2.90
CA ASN A 52 -19.29 -27.73 4.25
C ASN A 52 -20.77 -27.97 4.58
N ALA A 53 -21.64 -27.90 3.58
CA ALA A 53 -23.08 -28.09 3.73
C ALA A 53 -23.52 -29.50 3.35
N THR A 54 -22.99 -30.07 2.27
CA THR A 54 -23.49 -31.32 1.68
C THR A 54 -22.78 -32.56 2.21
N ALA A 55 -21.51 -32.45 2.61
CA ALA A 55 -20.72 -33.55 3.15
C ALA A 55 -19.87 -33.15 4.37
N PRO A 56 -20.47 -32.59 5.44
CA PRO A 56 -19.74 -32.09 6.61
C PRO A 56 -18.92 -33.19 7.32
N HIS A 57 -19.36 -34.44 7.25
CA HIS A 57 -18.64 -35.57 7.83
C HIS A 57 -17.28 -35.84 7.16
N LEU A 58 -17.16 -35.61 5.85
CA LEU A 58 -15.90 -35.71 5.12
C LEU A 58 -14.95 -34.57 5.48
N MET A 59 -15.48 -33.35 5.60
CA MET A 59 -14.68 -32.21 6.07
C MET A 59 -14.20 -32.43 7.51
N GLN A 60 -15.07 -32.97 8.37
CA GLN A 60 -14.69 -33.37 9.73
C GLN A 60 -13.55 -34.40 9.72
N GLU A 61 -13.55 -35.37 8.80
CA GLU A 61 -12.45 -36.34 8.67
C GLU A 61 -11.11 -35.66 8.38
N VAL A 62 -11.08 -34.75 7.39
CA VAL A 62 -9.87 -34.01 7.01
C VAL A 62 -9.32 -33.19 8.18
N HIS A 63 -10.15 -32.34 8.79
CA HIS A 63 -9.72 -31.47 9.88
C HIS A 63 -9.35 -32.27 11.14
N ASN A 64 -10.04 -33.37 11.43
CA ASN A 64 -9.72 -34.28 12.54
C ASN A 64 -8.35 -34.94 12.35
N ALA A 65 -7.93 -35.22 11.11
CA ALA A 65 -6.61 -35.75 10.82
C ALA A 65 -5.50 -34.73 11.16
N TYR A 66 -5.68 -33.45 10.82
CA TYR A 66 -4.73 -32.40 11.18
C TYR A 66 -4.71 -32.09 12.69
N ALA A 67 -5.88 -32.13 13.35
CA ALA A 67 -5.95 -32.01 14.81
C ALA A 67 -5.16 -33.12 15.52
N LYS A 68 -5.29 -34.37 15.06
CA LYS A 68 -4.51 -35.52 15.55
C LYS A 68 -3.02 -35.42 15.23
N ALA A 69 -2.67 -34.84 14.09
CA ALA A 69 -1.28 -34.55 13.73
C ALA A 69 -0.64 -33.52 14.67
N GLY A 70 -1.45 -32.68 15.32
CA GLY A 70 -1.04 -31.77 16.37
C GLY A 70 -1.02 -30.29 15.96
N ALA A 71 -1.65 -29.93 14.83
CA ALA A 71 -1.81 -28.55 14.37
C ALA A 71 -2.44 -27.65 15.44
N ASP A 72 -1.79 -26.54 15.79
CA ASP A 72 -2.28 -25.57 16.78
C ASP A 72 -3.36 -24.65 16.18
N LEU A 73 -3.24 -24.31 14.90
CA LEU A 73 -4.25 -23.57 14.14
C LEU A 73 -4.74 -24.45 12.98
N ILE A 74 -6.06 -24.58 12.84
CA ILE A 74 -6.69 -25.43 11.82
C ILE A 74 -7.49 -24.54 10.88
N LYS A 75 -7.20 -24.61 9.58
CA LYS A 75 -7.87 -23.80 8.57
C LYS A 75 -9.28 -24.29 8.31
N THR A 76 -10.21 -23.36 8.19
CA THR A 76 -11.56 -23.64 7.69
C THR A 76 -11.54 -23.92 6.19
N ASN A 77 -12.46 -24.76 5.70
CA ASN A 77 -12.65 -24.97 4.27
C ASN A 77 -13.46 -23.81 3.66
N THR A 78 -12.91 -22.60 3.69
CA THR A 78 -13.64 -21.37 3.32
C THR A 78 -12.87 -20.43 2.38
N PHE A 79 -11.77 -20.92 1.81
CA PHE A 79 -10.85 -20.17 0.95
C PHE A 79 -11.58 -19.39 -0.16
N GLY A 80 -12.58 -20.00 -0.80
CA GLY A 80 -13.36 -19.41 -1.89
C GLY A 80 -14.78 -18.99 -1.54
N THR A 81 -15.13 -18.74 -0.27
CA THR A 81 -16.54 -18.46 0.14
C THR A 81 -17.04 -17.04 -0.16
N MET A 82 -16.32 -16.26 -0.97
CA MET A 82 -16.75 -14.92 -1.37
C MET A 82 -17.85 -15.02 -2.45
N PRO A 83 -18.84 -14.11 -2.46
CA PRO A 83 -19.96 -14.15 -3.40
C PRO A 83 -19.52 -14.29 -4.87
N TRP A 84 -18.58 -13.45 -5.34
CA TRP A 84 -18.14 -13.46 -6.74
C TRP A 84 -17.36 -14.73 -7.14
N VAL A 85 -16.78 -15.46 -6.19
CA VAL A 85 -16.14 -16.76 -6.46
C VAL A 85 -17.19 -17.84 -6.54
N LEU A 86 -18.12 -17.87 -5.58
CA LEU A 86 -19.21 -18.83 -5.55
C LEU A 86 -20.21 -18.62 -6.71
N ASP A 87 -20.31 -17.42 -7.27
CA ASP A 87 -21.12 -17.14 -8.46
C ASP A 87 -20.62 -17.83 -9.72
N GLU A 88 -19.35 -18.27 -9.78
CA GLU A 88 -18.85 -19.15 -10.85
C GLU A 88 -19.56 -20.52 -10.83
N TYR A 89 -20.16 -20.88 -9.69
CA TYR A 89 -20.99 -22.06 -9.45
C TYR A 89 -22.49 -21.69 -9.28
N GLY A 90 -22.87 -20.42 -9.42
CA GLY A 90 -24.24 -19.96 -9.14
C GLY A 90 -24.64 -19.98 -7.65
N LEU A 91 -23.65 -19.99 -6.74
CA LEU A 91 -23.84 -20.14 -5.29
C LEU A 91 -23.49 -18.87 -4.49
N GLY A 92 -23.31 -17.70 -5.10
CA GLY A 92 -22.87 -16.48 -4.40
C GLY A 92 -23.75 -16.08 -3.22
N HIS A 93 -25.07 -16.28 -3.34
CA HIS A 93 -26.03 -16.05 -2.27
C HIS A 93 -25.82 -16.91 -1.01
N ARG A 94 -25.03 -18.00 -1.10
CA ARG A 94 -24.71 -18.92 0.01
C ARG A 94 -23.39 -18.61 0.69
N ALA A 95 -22.69 -17.54 0.32
CA ALA A 95 -21.42 -17.11 0.90
C ALA A 95 -21.43 -17.18 2.45
N TYR A 96 -22.35 -16.45 3.08
CA TYR A 96 -22.49 -16.45 4.55
C TYR A 96 -22.72 -17.86 5.13
N GLU A 97 -23.61 -18.65 4.53
CA GLU A 97 -23.95 -19.99 4.99
C GLU A 97 -22.73 -20.92 4.96
N LEU A 98 -22.03 -20.96 3.83
CA LEU A 98 -20.88 -21.84 3.62
C LEU A 98 -19.69 -21.42 4.48
N SER A 99 -19.44 -20.12 4.64
CA SER A 99 -18.43 -19.61 5.58
C SER A 99 -18.72 -20.03 7.02
N LYS A 100 -19.98 -19.87 7.46
CA LYS A 100 -20.40 -20.23 8.81
C LYS A 100 -20.27 -21.73 9.08
N LYS A 101 -20.78 -22.57 8.19
CA LYS A 101 -20.69 -24.03 8.33
C LYS A 101 -19.25 -24.51 8.34
N GLY A 102 -18.40 -23.95 7.46
CA GLY A 102 -16.97 -24.26 7.43
C GLY A 102 -16.27 -23.96 8.76
N ALA A 103 -16.55 -22.81 9.37
CA ALA A 103 -16.03 -22.46 10.69
C ALA A 103 -16.58 -23.35 11.81
N GLN A 104 -17.87 -23.68 11.80
CA GLN A 104 -18.49 -24.55 12.81
C GLN A 104 -17.86 -25.94 12.86
N ILE A 105 -17.59 -26.53 11.69
CA ILE A 105 -16.94 -27.84 11.59
C ILE A 105 -15.57 -27.83 12.27
N VAL A 106 -14.75 -26.81 12.00
CA VAL A 106 -13.43 -26.70 12.62
C VAL A 106 -13.54 -26.36 14.10
N LYS A 107 -14.53 -25.54 14.50
CA LYS A 107 -14.78 -25.21 15.90
C LYS A 107 -15.06 -26.45 16.75
N GLU A 108 -15.93 -27.34 16.29
CA GLU A 108 -16.23 -28.61 16.97
C GLU A 108 -14.95 -29.46 17.16
N ILE A 109 -14.05 -29.44 16.18
CA ILE A 109 -12.79 -30.19 16.22
C ILE A 109 -11.81 -29.52 17.18
N CYS A 110 -11.65 -28.20 17.13
CA CYS A 110 -10.83 -27.47 18.07
C CYS A 110 -11.30 -27.71 19.51
N ASP A 111 -12.61 -27.63 19.77
CA ASP A 111 -13.17 -27.87 21.12
C ASP A 111 -12.96 -29.31 21.59
N LYS A 112 -12.96 -30.29 20.67
CA LYS A 112 -12.65 -31.69 20.98
C LYS A 112 -11.18 -31.94 21.34
N TYR A 113 -10.24 -31.26 20.69
CA TYR A 113 -8.80 -31.51 20.83
C TYR A 113 -8.06 -30.45 21.66
N THR A 114 -8.72 -29.37 22.06
CA THR A 114 -8.12 -28.33 22.88
C THR A 114 -7.82 -28.83 24.28
N THR A 115 -6.67 -28.43 24.81
CA THR A 115 -6.30 -28.68 26.21
C THR A 115 -5.71 -27.40 26.81
N PRO A 116 -5.66 -27.26 28.15
CA PRO A 116 -5.06 -26.08 28.78
C PRO A 116 -3.60 -25.82 28.36
N LYS A 117 -2.82 -26.87 28.10
CA LYS A 117 -1.43 -26.78 27.64
C LYS A 117 -1.29 -26.56 26.13
N GLN A 118 -2.29 -26.98 25.38
CA GLN A 118 -2.30 -26.91 23.93
C GLN A 118 -3.68 -26.45 23.46
N PRO A 119 -3.94 -25.12 23.52
CA PRO A 119 -5.14 -24.57 22.92
C PRO A 119 -5.11 -24.79 21.40
N ARG A 120 -6.29 -24.90 20.82
CA ARG A 120 -6.50 -25.03 19.37
C ARG A 120 -7.30 -23.82 18.93
N PHE A 121 -6.96 -23.28 17.77
CA PHE A 121 -7.60 -22.08 17.23
C PHE A 121 -8.20 -22.38 15.86
N VAL A 122 -9.44 -21.93 15.65
CA VAL A 122 -10.09 -21.92 14.35
C VAL A 122 -9.50 -20.80 13.51
N LEU A 123 -8.83 -21.17 12.41
CA LEU A 123 -8.20 -20.23 11.48
C LEU A 123 -9.13 -20.05 10.27
N GLY A 124 -9.86 -18.94 10.24
CA GLY A 124 -10.78 -18.60 9.16
C GLY A 124 -10.03 -18.30 7.87
N SER A 125 -9.92 -19.28 6.97
CA SER A 125 -9.24 -19.16 5.68
C SER A 125 -10.06 -18.32 4.71
N ILE A 126 -9.46 -17.24 4.19
CA ILE A 126 -10.03 -16.33 3.20
C ILE A 126 -8.98 -16.17 2.10
N GLY A 127 -9.30 -16.67 0.89
CA GLY A 127 -8.43 -16.55 -0.28
C GLY A 127 -8.53 -15.18 -0.97
N PRO A 128 -7.73 -14.95 -2.03
CA PRO A 128 -7.74 -13.69 -2.78
C PRO A 128 -8.98 -13.53 -3.69
N GLY A 129 -9.73 -14.62 -3.91
CA GLY A 129 -10.80 -14.71 -4.91
C GLY A 129 -10.27 -14.79 -6.35
N THR A 130 -11.15 -14.56 -7.32
CA THR A 130 -10.86 -14.73 -8.76
C THR A 130 -10.70 -13.40 -9.53
N LYS A 131 -10.69 -12.27 -8.81
CA LYS A 131 -10.68 -10.92 -9.37
C LYS A 131 -9.54 -10.09 -8.74
N LEU A 132 -8.87 -9.28 -9.57
CA LEU A 132 -7.78 -8.39 -9.16
C LEU A 132 -8.29 -6.94 -9.19
N PRO A 133 -8.58 -6.33 -8.03
CA PRO A 133 -9.14 -4.98 -7.98
C PRO A 133 -8.16 -3.93 -8.51
N SER A 134 -6.84 -4.11 -8.32
CA SER A 134 -5.85 -3.17 -8.87
C SER A 134 -5.87 -3.13 -10.40
N LEU A 135 -6.35 -4.19 -11.08
CA LEU A 135 -6.52 -4.25 -12.54
C LEU A 135 -7.95 -3.91 -13.00
N GLY A 136 -8.83 -3.48 -12.10
CA GLY A 136 -10.21 -3.10 -12.43
C GLY A 136 -11.14 -4.28 -12.71
N HIS A 137 -10.79 -5.51 -12.32
CA HIS A 137 -11.66 -6.68 -12.52
C HIS A 137 -12.90 -6.68 -11.61
N ILE A 138 -12.85 -5.93 -10.51
CA ILE A 138 -13.91 -5.73 -9.52
C ILE A 138 -13.63 -4.43 -8.79
N HIS A 139 -14.67 -3.70 -8.38
CA HIS A 139 -14.51 -2.47 -7.62
C HIS A 139 -14.37 -2.73 -6.12
N TYR A 140 -13.69 -1.81 -5.43
CA TYR A 140 -13.42 -1.88 -3.99
C TYR A 140 -14.67 -2.13 -3.14
N ASP A 141 -15.76 -1.39 -3.38
CA ASP A 141 -16.97 -1.46 -2.55
C ASP A 141 -17.68 -2.82 -2.67
N GLU A 142 -17.68 -3.42 -3.86
CA GLU A 142 -18.22 -4.76 -4.11
C GLU A 142 -17.37 -5.84 -3.41
N MET A 143 -16.05 -5.72 -3.54
CA MET A 143 -15.11 -6.63 -2.89
C MET A 143 -15.20 -6.53 -1.35
N PHE A 144 -15.28 -5.32 -0.80
CA PHE A 144 -15.48 -5.05 0.62
C PHE A 144 -16.77 -5.69 1.12
N ALA A 145 -17.90 -5.51 0.42
CA ALA A 145 -19.18 -6.09 0.81
C ALA A 145 -19.15 -7.63 0.82
N GLY A 146 -18.53 -8.25 -0.18
CA GLY A 146 -18.45 -9.71 -0.25
C GLY A 146 -17.51 -10.30 0.81
N TYR A 147 -16.32 -9.71 1.03
CA TYR A 147 -15.45 -10.14 2.14
C TYR A 147 -16.12 -9.93 3.50
N THR A 148 -16.92 -8.87 3.67
CA THR A 148 -17.65 -8.64 4.93
C THR A 148 -18.66 -9.77 5.16
N THR A 149 -19.37 -10.20 4.12
CA THR A 149 -20.30 -11.33 4.19
C THR A 149 -19.61 -12.62 4.62
N THR A 150 -18.44 -12.92 4.03
CA THR A 150 -17.60 -14.08 4.39
C THR A 150 -17.11 -13.98 5.85
N ALA A 151 -16.57 -12.84 6.25
CA ALA A 151 -16.07 -12.62 7.60
C ALA A 151 -17.19 -12.76 8.65
N LEU A 152 -18.37 -12.20 8.42
CA LEU A 152 -19.53 -12.37 9.29
C LEU A 152 -19.93 -13.84 9.47
N GLY A 153 -19.92 -14.62 8.38
CA GLY A 153 -20.17 -16.05 8.44
C GLY A 153 -19.14 -16.78 9.32
N LEU A 154 -17.84 -16.48 9.11
CA LEU A 154 -16.75 -17.03 9.92
C LEU A 154 -16.88 -16.70 11.41
N ILE A 155 -17.18 -15.43 11.76
CA ILE A 155 -17.40 -15.02 13.16
C ILE A 155 -18.54 -15.83 13.78
N ASP A 156 -19.69 -15.86 13.10
CA ASP A 156 -20.90 -16.55 13.59
C ASP A 156 -20.72 -18.08 13.64
N GLY A 157 -19.69 -18.61 12.98
CA GLY A 157 -19.29 -20.02 13.02
C GLY A 157 -18.22 -20.35 14.07
N GLY A 158 -17.68 -19.35 14.78
CA GLY A 158 -16.71 -19.55 15.86
C GLY A 158 -15.24 -19.44 15.43
N CYS A 159 -14.94 -18.62 14.42
CA CYS A 159 -13.58 -18.26 14.03
C CYS A 159 -12.80 -17.59 15.19
N ASP A 160 -11.54 -17.99 15.39
CA ASP A 160 -10.67 -17.42 16.42
C ASP A 160 -9.66 -16.40 15.86
N VAL A 161 -9.27 -16.57 14.59
CA VAL A 161 -8.28 -15.76 13.85
C VAL A 161 -8.65 -15.77 12.37
N PHE A 162 -8.68 -14.61 11.70
CA PHE A 162 -8.80 -14.55 10.24
C PHE A 162 -7.43 -14.80 9.58
N LEU A 163 -7.41 -15.58 8.51
CA LEU A 163 -6.24 -15.75 7.66
C LEU A 163 -6.59 -15.30 6.24
N LEU A 164 -6.08 -14.13 5.86
CA LEU A 164 -6.01 -13.72 4.46
C LEU A 164 -4.81 -14.44 3.85
N GLU A 165 -5.04 -15.50 3.07
CA GLU A 165 -3.96 -16.32 2.50
C GLU A 165 -3.94 -16.32 0.98
N THR A 166 -2.75 -16.57 0.43
CA THR A 166 -2.50 -16.59 -1.01
C THR A 166 -2.82 -15.23 -1.65
N CYS A 167 -2.64 -14.15 -0.89
CA CYS A 167 -2.94 -12.82 -1.41
C CYS A 167 -1.96 -12.43 -2.52
N GLN A 168 -2.49 -11.84 -3.58
CA GLN A 168 -1.74 -11.51 -4.80
C GLN A 168 -1.85 -10.03 -5.21
N ASP A 169 -2.71 -9.26 -4.53
CA ASP A 169 -2.98 -7.86 -4.83
C ASP A 169 -3.16 -7.06 -3.51
N PRO A 170 -2.26 -6.11 -3.19
CA PRO A 170 -2.41 -5.16 -2.10
C PRO A 170 -3.79 -4.51 -1.93
N LEU A 171 -4.46 -4.11 -3.01
CA LEU A 171 -5.77 -3.47 -2.90
C LEU A 171 -6.84 -4.48 -2.42
N GLN A 172 -6.71 -5.75 -2.85
CA GLN A 172 -7.52 -6.85 -2.33
C GLN A 172 -7.25 -7.07 -0.84
N ILE A 173 -5.98 -7.06 -0.41
CA ILE A 173 -5.61 -7.23 1.00
C ILE A 173 -6.24 -6.11 1.85
N LYS A 174 -6.08 -4.84 1.46
CA LYS A 174 -6.67 -3.69 2.16
C LYS A 174 -8.19 -3.83 2.26
N SER A 175 -8.86 -4.18 1.15
CA SER A 175 -10.31 -4.41 1.15
C SER A 175 -10.73 -5.52 2.11
N ALA A 176 -9.99 -6.63 2.17
CA ALA A 176 -10.28 -7.77 3.03
C ALA A 176 -10.00 -7.47 4.51
N ILE A 177 -8.93 -6.74 4.84
CA ILE A 177 -8.65 -6.26 6.21
C ILE A 177 -9.82 -5.40 6.70
N HIS A 178 -10.21 -4.39 5.92
CA HIS A 178 -11.29 -3.48 6.33
C HIS A 178 -12.61 -4.22 6.48
N ALA A 179 -12.88 -5.22 5.62
CA ALA A 179 -14.07 -6.06 5.73
C ALA A 179 -14.08 -6.94 6.99
N CYS A 180 -12.92 -7.46 7.40
CA CYS A 180 -12.79 -8.19 8.67
C CYS A 180 -12.97 -7.26 9.87
N GLU A 181 -12.42 -6.05 9.83
CA GLU A 181 -12.60 -5.02 10.87
C GLU A 181 -14.06 -4.56 10.98
N GLU A 182 -14.73 -4.37 9.84
CA GLU A 182 -16.16 -4.07 9.80
C GLU A 182 -17.00 -5.22 10.38
N ALA A 183 -16.70 -6.46 10.00
CA ALA A 183 -17.38 -7.63 10.56
C ALA A 183 -17.16 -7.76 12.08
N ASN A 184 -15.93 -7.50 12.57
CA ASN A 184 -15.60 -7.42 14.00
C ASN A 184 -16.44 -6.36 14.71
N SER A 185 -16.51 -5.15 14.13
CA SER A 185 -17.31 -4.02 14.64
C SER A 185 -18.80 -4.39 14.73
N GLN A 186 -19.39 -4.94 13.66
CA GLN A 186 -20.80 -5.33 13.61
C GLN A 186 -21.16 -6.42 14.63
N ARG A 187 -20.21 -7.27 15.02
CA ARG A 187 -20.42 -8.36 15.98
C ARG A 187 -19.92 -8.03 17.38
N GLY A 188 -19.27 -6.89 17.59
CA GLY A 188 -18.69 -6.52 18.88
C GLY A 188 -17.60 -7.49 19.34
N VAL A 189 -16.81 -8.00 18.41
CA VAL A 189 -15.70 -8.93 18.67
C VAL A 189 -14.38 -8.32 18.18
N ASP A 190 -13.26 -8.92 18.59
CA ASP A 190 -11.91 -8.48 18.26
C ASP A 190 -11.08 -9.69 17.82
N ILE A 191 -11.40 -10.22 16.64
CA ILE A 191 -10.70 -11.36 16.04
C ILE A 191 -9.47 -10.84 15.30
N PRO A 192 -8.25 -11.30 15.63
CA PRO A 192 -7.03 -10.87 14.95
C PRO A 192 -6.95 -11.37 13.51
N ILE A 193 -6.23 -10.63 12.67
CA ILE A 193 -6.06 -10.91 11.25
C ILE A 193 -4.60 -11.30 10.98
N MET A 194 -4.37 -12.44 10.33
CA MET A 194 -3.10 -12.84 9.74
C MET A 194 -3.15 -12.57 8.24
N VAL A 195 -2.05 -12.08 7.66
CA VAL A 195 -1.90 -11.88 6.22
C VAL A 195 -0.76 -12.74 5.71
N SER A 196 -1.01 -13.48 4.63
CA SER A 196 -0.03 -14.29 3.95
C SER A 196 -0.13 -14.05 2.45
N VAL A 197 0.95 -13.55 1.86
CA VAL A 197 1.02 -13.24 0.44
C VAL A 197 1.73 -14.35 -0.33
N THR A 198 1.45 -14.44 -1.63
CA THR A 198 2.16 -15.34 -2.52
C THR A 198 3.14 -14.56 -3.38
N ILE A 199 4.42 -14.93 -3.28
CA ILE A 199 5.47 -14.47 -4.18
C ILE A 199 5.71 -15.53 -5.25
N GLU A 200 5.69 -15.11 -6.50
CA GLU A 200 6.00 -15.92 -7.68
C GLU A 200 7.50 -16.13 -7.82
N LEU A 201 7.91 -17.03 -8.73
CA LEU A 201 9.32 -17.27 -9.03
C LEU A 201 10.08 -16.03 -9.55
N SER A 202 9.36 -15.01 -10.04
CA SER A 202 9.91 -13.70 -10.40
C SER A 202 10.44 -12.91 -9.21
N GLY A 203 10.03 -13.27 -7.98
CA GLY A 203 10.42 -12.59 -6.74
C GLY A 203 9.44 -11.50 -6.28
N SER A 204 8.26 -11.39 -6.91
CA SER A 204 7.18 -10.48 -6.55
C SER A 204 5.82 -11.19 -6.51
N MET A 205 4.80 -10.54 -5.95
CA MET A 205 3.40 -10.91 -6.08
C MET A 205 2.94 -10.76 -7.54
N LEU A 206 1.78 -11.32 -7.90
CA LEU A 206 1.26 -11.33 -9.27
C LEU A 206 1.22 -9.93 -9.92
N ILE A 207 0.87 -8.90 -9.15
CA ILE A 207 0.80 -7.52 -9.66
C ILE A 207 2.14 -6.76 -9.65
N GLY A 208 3.24 -7.40 -9.20
CA GLY A 208 4.58 -6.80 -9.18
C GLY A 208 5.10 -6.36 -7.81
N THR A 209 4.28 -6.40 -6.76
CA THR A 209 4.67 -5.99 -5.40
C THR A 209 5.70 -6.95 -4.79
N ASP A 210 6.85 -6.44 -4.37
CA ASP A 210 7.90 -7.24 -3.71
C ASP A 210 7.75 -7.28 -2.18
N ALA A 211 8.64 -8.02 -1.51
CA ALA A 211 8.62 -8.21 -0.06
C ALA A 211 8.79 -6.88 0.72
N THR A 212 9.62 -5.97 0.25
CA THR A 212 9.81 -4.66 0.89
C THR A 212 8.54 -3.82 0.76
N THR A 213 7.96 -3.79 -0.44
CA THR A 213 6.79 -2.99 -0.77
C THR A 213 5.56 -3.46 -0.01
N ILE A 214 5.33 -4.77 0.12
CA ILE A 214 4.20 -5.25 0.90
C ILE A 214 4.35 -4.95 2.41
N VAL A 215 5.57 -4.93 2.96
CA VAL A 215 5.81 -4.49 4.34
C VAL A 215 5.45 -3.01 4.49
N THR A 216 5.92 -2.14 3.58
CA THR A 216 5.57 -0.72 3.59
C THR A 216 4.06 -0.50 3.56
N ILE A 217 3.35 -1.23 2.69
CA ILE A 217 1.91 -1.12 2.53
C ILE A 217 1.17 -1.55 3.79
N LEU A 218 1.61 -2.64 4.43
CA LEU A 218 0.89 -3.25 5.55
C LEU A 218 1.35 -2.76 6.93
N GLU A 219 2.45 -2.03 7.03
CA GLU A 219 2.98 -1.46 8.28
C GLU A 219 1.95 -0.67 9.12
N PRO A 220 1.04 0.14 8.51
CA PRO A 220 0.05 0.87 9.30
C PRO A 220 -1.10 0.03 9.88
N PHE A 221 -1.25 -1.24 9.48
CA PHE A 221 -2.40 -2.07 9.83
C PHE A 221 -2.12 -2.97 11.04
N ASP A 222 -3.09 -3.11 11.94
CA ASP A 222 -2.95 -3.89 13.18
C ASP A 222 -3.15 -5.42 12.97
N ILE A 223 -2.31 -6.01 12.13
CA ILE A 223 -2.32 -7.44 11.83
C ILE A 223 -1.45 -8.24 12.83
N LEU A 224 -1.82 -9.50 13.07
CA LEU A 224 -1.13 -10.42 13.96
C LEU A 224 0.17 -10.96 13.37
N SER A 225 0.19 -11.20 12.05
CA SER A 225 1.39 -11.65 11.34
C SER A 225 1.34 -11.29 9.87
N LEU A 226 2.52 -11.11 9.28
CA LEU A 226 2.73 -11.06 7.82
C LEU A 226 3.60 -12.24 7.41
N GLY A 227 3.32 -12.84 6.25
CA GLY A 227 4.00 -14.06 5.87
C GLY A 227 3.85 -14.47 4.41
N PHE A 228 4.32 -15.69 4.13
CA PHE A 228 4.28 -16.27 2.80
C PHE A 228 3.63 -17.66 2.78
N ASN A 229 2.88 -17.92 1.71
CA ASN A 229 2.38 -19.24 1.39
C ASN A 229 2.18 -19.43 -0.11
N CYS A 230 2.14 -20.71 -0.50
CA CYS A 230 2.01 -21.12 -1.90
C CYS A 230 3.09 -20.49 -2.82
N GLY A 231 2.89 -20.61 -4.14
CA GLY A 231 3.74 -20.06 -5.22
C GLY A 231 5.11 -20.75 -5.35
N THR A 232 5.85 -20.82 -4.25
CA THR A 232 7.24 -21.26 -4.21
C THR A 232 7.46 -22.40 -3.21
N GLY A 233 8.54 -23.15 -3.44
CA GLY A 233 9.02 -24.15 -2.49
C GLY A 233 9.84 -23.52 -1.36
N PRO A 234 10.21 -24.31 -0.33
CA PRO A 234 10.98 -23.82 0.81
C PRO A 234 12.31 -23.14 0.48
N ASP A 235 12.98 -23.54 -0.61
CA ASP A 235 14.28 -22.95 -0.98
C ASP A 235 14.14 -21.53 -1.54
N GLN A 236 13.09 -21.28 -2.34
CA GLN A 236 12.89 -19.98 -2.97
C GLN A 236 12.35 -18.93 -1.97
N VAL A 237 11.49 -19.34 -1.02
CA VAL A 237 10.91 -18.42 -0.04
C VAL A 237 11.96 -17.86 0.93
N LYS A 238 13.08 -18.57 1.15
CA LYS A 238 14.12 -18.20 2.11
C LYS A 238 14.69 -16.79 1.90
N LYS A 239 14.90 -16.38 0.65
CA LYS A 239 15.39 -15.04 0.32
C LYS A 239 14.39 -13.97 0.76
N HIS A 240 13.12 -14.16 0.44
CA HIS A 240 12.04 -13.23 0.78
C HIS A 240 11.78 -13.20 2.29
N LEU A 241 11.91 -14.35 2.94
CA LEU A 241 11.78 -14.47 4.39
C LEU A 241 12.87 -13.70 5.14
N LYS A 242 14.11 -13.71 4.63
CA LYS A 242 15.18 -12.88 5.17
C LYS A 242 14.82 -11.40 5.13
N THR A 243 14.39 -10.91 3.95
CA THR A 243 13.93 -9.52 3.79
C THR A 243 12.78 -9.19 4.73
N LEU A 244 11.80 -10.08 4.85
CA LEU A 244 10.67 -9.89 5.75
C LEU A 244 11.12 -9.80 7.22
N SER A 245 12.05 -10.64 7.64
CA SER A 245 12.63 -10.66 8.99
C SER A 245 13.39 -9.37 9.33
N GLU A 246 14.09 -8.78 8.35
CA GLU A 246 14.82 -7.52 8.52
C GLU A 246 13.90 -6.29 8.59
N LEU A 247 12.67 -6.37 8.06
CA LEU A 247 11.75 -5.23 7.93
C LEU A 247 10.51 -5.30 8.84
N CYS A 248 10.02 -6.48 9.17
CA CYS A 248 8.80 -6.65 9.97
C CYS A 248 9.07 -6.56 11.48
N SER A 249 8.29 -5.70 12.14
CA SER A 249 8.25 -5.59 13.61
C SER A 249 7.26 -6.58 14.26
N ILE A 250 6.44 -7.26 13.45
CA ILE A 250 5.40 -8.22 13.86
C ILE A 250 5.81 -9.68 13.57
N PRO A 251 5.18 -10.67 14.22
CA PRO A 251 5.43 -12.08 13.96
C PRO A 251 5.31 -12.46 12.48
N ILE A 252 6.12 -13.44 12.05
CA ILE A 252 6.14 -13.94 10.68
C ILE A 252 5.54 -15.34 10.60
N SER A 253 4.71 -15.58 9.59
CA SER A 253 4.12 -16.88 9.28
C SER A 253 4.63 -17.46 7.96
N VAL A 254 4.96 -18.75 7.93
CA VAL A 254 5.36 -19.44 6.69
C VAL A 254 4.61 -20.76 6.58
N HIS A 255 3.87 -20.95 5.49
CA HIS A 255 3.22 -22.22 5.19
C HIS A 255 3.50 -22.66 3.75
N ALA A 256 4.59 -23.40 3.59
CA ALA A 256 5.15 -23.77 2.29
C ALA A 256 4.45 -24.98 1.64
N ASN A 257 4.58 -25.09 0.32
CA ASN A 257 4.20 -26.29 -0.43
C ASN A 257 5.15 -27.46 -0.13
N ALA A 258 4.69 -28.70 -0.35
CA ALA A 258 5.52 -29.90 -0.31
C ALA A 258 6.37 -30.04 -1.59
N GLY A 259 7.20 -29.03 -1.87
CA GLY A 259 7.95 -28.89 -3.10
C GLY A 259 7.14 -28.27 -4.25
N LEU A 260 7.76 -28.17 -5.42
CA LEU A 260 7.09 -27.67 -6.63
C LEU A 260 6.15 -28.74 -7.21
N PRO A 261 4.95 -28.37 -7.69
CA PRO A 261 4.03 -29.30 -8.30
C PRO A 261 4.62 -29.91 -9.57
N GLN A 262 4.43 -31.21 -9.77
CA GLN A 262 4.82 -31.95 -10.97
C GLN A 262 3.57 -32.57 -11.60
N ASN A 263 3.46 -32.55 -12.93
CA ASN A 263 2.43 -33.31 -13.61
C ASN A 263 2.90 -34.77 -13.75
N LYS A 264 2.18 -35.71 -13.12
CA LYS A 264 2.38 -37.14 -13.30
C LYS A 264 1.09 -37.75 -13.85
N GLY A 265 1.06 -37.97 -15.16
CA GLY A 265 -0.05 -38.65 -15.82
C GLY A 265 -1.37 -37.87 -15.76
N GLY A 266 -1.32 -36.54 -15.80
CA GLY A 266 -2.50 -35.67 -15.71
C GLY A 266 -2.87 -35.24 -14.28
N TYR A 267 -2.19 -35.77 -13.27
CA TYR A 267 -2.42 -35.43 -11.86
C TYR A 267 -1.29 -34.59 -11.30
N THR A 268 -1.63 -33.61 -10.47
CA THR A 268 -0.66 -32.81 -9.73
C THR A 268 -0.06 -33.65 -8.61
N TYR A 269 1.26 -33.83 -8.63
CA TYR A 269 2.03 -34.59 -7.66
C TYR A 269 3.06 -33.69 -6.96
N TYR A 270 3.13 -33.79 -5.64
CA TYR A 270 4.10 -33.08 -4.82
C TYR A 270 5.18 -34.05 -4.32
N PRO A 271 6.46 -33.83 -4.66
CA PRO A 271 7.51 -34.82 -4.43
C PRO A 271 8.08 -34.84 -3.00
N MET A 272 7.97 -33.74 -2.25
CA MET A 272 8.65 -33.60 -0.97
C MET A 272 7.95 -34.41 0.11
N GLY A 273 8.70 -35.25 0.82
CA GLY A 273 8.17 -36.04 1.93
C GLY A 273 8.20 -35.30 3.27
N PRO A 274 7.55 -35.84 4.32
CA PRO A 274 7.47 -35.22 5.65
C PRO A 274 8.81 -34.85 6.29
N VAL A 275 9.83 -35.71 6.14
CA VAL A 275 11.15 -35.51 6.74
C VAL A 275 11.88 -34.35 6.07
N GLU A 276 11.93 -34.36 4.74
CA GLU A 276 12.58 -33.32 3.95
C GLU A 276 11.89 -31.96 4.16
N PHE A 277 10.56 -31.93 4.10
CA PHE A 277 9.77 -30.72 4.37
C PHE A 277 10.06 -30.13 5.75
N THR A 278 10.10 -30.98 6.78
CA THR A 278 10.38 -30.54 8.15
C THR A 278 11.79 -29.97 8.29
N GLN A 279 12.79 -30.61 7.68
CA GLN A 279 14.17 -30.11 7.70
C GLN A 279 14.26 -28.71 7.09
N LYS A 280 13.58 -28.48 5.96
CA LYS A 280 13.53 -27.17 5.31
C LYS A 280 12.82 -26.11 6.14
N GLN A 281 11.68 -26.45 6.75
CA GLN A 281 10.93 -25.55 7.62
C GLN A 281 11.74 -25.14 8.87
N LEU A 282 12.57 -26.05 9.41
CA LEU A 282 13.50 -25.73 10.50
C LEU A 282 14.64 -24.79 10.10
N GLU A 283 14.86 -24.53 8.81
CA GLU A 283 15.78 -23.46 8.42
C GLU A 283 15.15 -22.06 8.60
N PHE A 284 13.81 -21.98 8.62
CA PHE A 284 13.09 -20.70 8.71
C PHE A 284 13.12 -20.10 10.10
N ILE A 285 13.19 -20.93 11.14
CA ILE A 285 13.26 -20.47 12.54
C ILE A 285 14.56 -19.73 12.87
N GLU A 286 15.54 -19.80 11.97
CA GLU A 286 16.77 -19.02 12.08
C GLU A 286 16.56 -17.53 11.77
N PHE A 287 15.48 -17.16 11.10
CA PHE A 287 15.12 -15.77 10.87
C PHE A 287 14.30 -15.23 12.05
N ASP A 288 14.66 -14.02 12.47
CA ASP A 288 13.99 -13.30 13.55
C ASP A 288 12.50 -13.11 13.23
N GLY A 289 11.64 -13.31 14.23
CA GLY A 289 10.20 -13.15 14.09
C GLY A 289 9.43 -14.35 13.53
N VAL A 290 10.08 -15.34 12.91
CA VAL A 290 9.39 -16.54 12.40
C VAL A 290 8.78 -17.34 13.55
N SER A 291 7.45 -17.28 13.62
CA SER A 291 6.67 -17.67 14.79
C SER A 291 5.58 -18.71 14.46
N PHE A 292 5.12 -18.72 13.21
CA PHE A 292 4.16 -19.69 12.72
C PHE A 292 4.76 -20.48 11.56
N LEU A 293 4.68 -21.80 11.64
CA LEU A 293 5.07 -22.71 10.56
C LEU A 293 3.89 -23.59 10.17
N GLY A 294 3.76 -23.96 8.91
CA GLY A 294 2.66 -24.81 8.47
C GLY A 294 2.83 -25.32 7.05
N GLY A 295 1.75 -25.87 6.49
CA GLY A 295 1.75 -26.42 5.16
C GLY A 295 0.69 -25.82 4.23
N CYS A 296 1.04 -25.75 2.94
CA CYS A 296 0.12 -25.45 1.86
C CYS A 296 0.03 -26.66 0.92
N CYS A 297 -0.03 -26.48 -0.40
CA CYS A 297 -0.33 -27.54 -1.36
C CYS A 297 0.64 -28.73 -1.25
N GLY A 298 0.07 -29.94 -1.26
CA GLY A 298 0.80 -31.20 -1.15
C GLY A 298 1.16 -31.63 0.27
N THR A 299 0.98 -30.76 1.27
CA THR A 299 1.25 -31.12 2.67
C THR A 299 0.10 -31.92 3.29
N THR A 300 0.46 -32.97 4.00
CA THR A 300 -0.49 -33.95 4.58
C THR A 300 -0.43 -33.95 6.11
N PRO A 301 -1.34 -34.63 6.82
CA PRO A 301 -1.24 -34.81 8.27
C PRO A 301 0.11 -35.40 8.73
N GLN A 302 0.75 -36.26 7.93
CA GLN A 302 2.09 -36.78 8.24
C GLN A 302 3.17 -35.69 8.22
N HIS A 303 3.07 -34.71 7.32
CA HIS A 303 3.97 -33.55 7.27
C HIS A 303 3.81 -32.70 8.53
N ILE A 304 2.56 -32.38 8.90
CA ILE A 304 2.26 -31.58 10.07
C ILE A 304 2.66 -32.29 11.37
N HIS A 305 2.48 -33.61 11.45
CA HIS A 305 2.94 -34.38 12.60
C HIS A 305 4.46 -34.34 12.76
N ALA A 306 5.21 -34.54 11.68
CA ALA A 306 6.66 -34.46 11.67
C ALA A 306 7.14 -33.05 12.09
N LEU A 307 6.54 -32.01 11.50
CA LEU A 307 6.85 -30.62 11.83
C LEU A 307 6.55 -30.31 13.29
N LYS A 308 5.37 -30.70 13.79
CA LYS A 308 4.95 -30.43 15.17
C LYS A 308 5.90 -31.05 16.18
N LYS A 309 6.34 -32.29 15.94
CA LYS A 309 7.32 -32.96 16.78
C LYS A 309 8.69 -32.27 16.74
N ALA A 310 9.09 -31.79 15.57
CA ALA A 310 10.41 -31.18 15.39
C ALA A 310 10.53 -29.80 16.04
N VAL A 311 9.43 -29.04 16.11
CA VAL A 311 9.41 -27.70 16.75
C VAL A 311 9.08 -27.73 18.24
N GLU A 312 8.90 -28.90 18.83
CA GLU A 312 8.58 -29.05 20.25
C GLU A 312 9.70 -28.47 21.12
N GLY A 313 9.34 -27.56 22.05
CA GLY A 313 10.29 -26.89 22.92
C GLY A 313 11.14 -25.79 22.26
N ILE A 314 10.93 -25.51 20.97
CA ILE A 314 11.60 -24.42 20.26
C ILE A 314 10.83 -23.12 20.46
N LYS A 315 11.51 -22.12 21.04
CA LYS A 315 11.01 -20.75 21.17
C LYS A 315 11.37 -19.94 19.90
N PRO A 316 10.42 -19.20 19.31
CA PRO A 316 10.71 -18.26 18.22
C PRO A 316 11.76 -17.21 18.61
N LYS A 317 12.60 -16.80 17.66
CA LYS A 317 13.43 -15.60 17.82
C LYS A 317 12.51 -14.37 17.87
N LYS A 318 12.89 -13.37 18.68
CA LYS A 318 12.13 -12.12 18.79
C LYS A 318 12.09 -11.41 17.44
N THR A 319 11.04 -10.64 17.20
CA THR A 319 10.99 -9.73 16.06
C THR A 319 12.01 -8.60 16.28
N THR A 320 12.81 -8.31 15.25
CA THR A 320 13.85 -7.28 15.28
C THR A 320 13.77 -6.33 14.09
N GLY A 321 12.94 -6.66 13.10
CA GLY A 321 12.80 -5.86 11.90
C GLY A 321 12.17 -4.51 12.14
N ASN A 322 12.60 -3.53 11.34
CA ASN A 322 12.07 -2.18 11.32
C ASN A 322 12.18 -1.65 9.90
N ILE A 323 11.15 -0.92 9.46
CA ILE A 323 11.16 -0.22 8.17
C ILE A 323 11.21 1.28 8.43
N GLU A 324 12.01 1.99 7.63
CA GLU A 324 12.02 3.45 7.65
C GLU A 324 10.66 3.99 7.19
N PRO A 325 10.20 5.15 7.70
CA PRO A 325 8.94 5.75 7.29
C PRO A 325 8.91 5.92 5.77
N SER A 326 7.98 5.24 5.13
CA SER A 326 7.94 5.10 3.67
C SER A 326 6.51 5.13 3.14
N ILE A 327 6.40 5.46 1.85
CA ILE A 327 5.20 5.38 1.01
C ILE A 327 5.43 4.37 -0.11
N ALA A 328 4.36 3.92 -0.75
CA ALA A 328 4.47 2.88 -1.76
C ALA A 328 3.45 3.05 -2.89
N SER A 329 3.87 2.71 -4.12
CA SER A 329 2.97 2.35 -5.22
C SER A 329 2.61 0.85 -5.12
N LEU A 330 2.01 0.28 -6.16
CA LEU A 330 1.90 -1.18 -6.28
C LEU A 330 3.26 -1.86 -6.48
N PHE A 331 4.24 -1.12 -6.98
CA PHE A 331 5.46 -1.69 -7.58
C PHE A 331 6.72 -1.44 -6.77
N ASN A 332 6.77 -0.36 -5.99
CA ASN A 332 7.95 0.00 -5.23
C ASN A 332 7.62 0.78 -3.95
N THR A 333 8.62 0.82 -3.07
CA THR A 333 8.68 1.64 -1.86
C THR A 333 9.54 2.87 -2.12
N THR A 334 9.15 3.99 -1.52
CA THR A 334 9.93 5.23 -1.47
C THR A 334 9.95 5.73 -0.02
N GLU A 335 11.12 5.93 0.56
CA GLU A 335 11.25 6.50 1.90
C GLU A 335 10.68 7.93 1.93
N LEU A 336 9.97 8.31 2.99
CA LEU A 336 9.48 9.69 3.16
C LEU A 336 10.64 10.68 3.36
N PHE A 337 11.70 10.24 4.03
CA PHE A 337 12.84 11.06 4.41
C PHE A 337 14.08 10.70 3.56
N GLN A 338 14.21 11.36 2.41
CA GLN A 338 15.27 11.08 1.44
C GLN A 338 16.68 11.50 1.90
N LYS A 339 17.70 10.77 1.45
CA LYS A 339 19.13 11.10 1.64
C LYS A 339 19.87 11.03 0.29
N PRO A 340 20.26 12.18 -0.30
CA PRO A 340 20.02 13.55 0.16
C PRO A 340 18.53 13.94 0.11
N ALA A 341 18.12 14.86 0.98
CA ALA A 341 16.80 15.48 0.92
C ALA A 341 16.67 16.37 -0.33
N PRO A 342 15.45 16.66 -0.82
CA PRO A 342 14.14 16.29 -0.29
C PRO A 342 13.42 15.19 -1.11
N LEU A 343 12.30 14.68 -0.59
CA LEU A 343 11.33 13.94 -1.40
C LEU A 343 10.68 14.87 -2.45
N LEU A 344 10.89 14.58 -3.73
CA LEU A 344 10.37 15.36 -4.85
C LEU A 344 8.97 14.88 -5.22
N ILE A 345 7.97 15.73 -5.03
CA ILE A 345 6.56 15.44 -5.35
C ILE A 345 6.18 16.25 -6.60
N GLY A 346 5.82 15.56 -7.68
CA GLY A 346 5.45 16.19 -8.95
C GLY A 346 4.09 16.90 -8.86
N GLU A 347 4.05 18.20 -9.22
CA GLU A 347 2.87 19.08 -9.09
C GLU A 347 1.95 19.14 -10.32
N ARG A 348 2.34 18.56 -11.46
CA ARG A 348 1.70 18.87 -12.76
C ARG A 348 0.40 18.11 -13.03
N SER A 349 0.10 17.05 -12.27
CA SER A 349 -1.20 16.33 -12.38
C SER A 349 -2.30 17.07 -11.62
N ASN A 350 -2.44 18.37 -11.86
CA ASN A 350 -3.27 19.26 -11.06
C ASN A 350 -4.16 20.13 -11.96
N ALA A 351 -5.48 19.97 -11.88
CA ALA A 351 -6.44 20.68 -12.71
C ALA A 351 -6.51 22.19 -12.41
N THR A 352 -6.04 22.62 -11.24
CA THR A 352 -5.95 24.03 -10.87
C THR A 352 -4.63 24.64 -11.35
N GLY A 353 -3.50 23.96 -11.11
CA GLY A 353 -2.14 24.45 -11.36
C GLY A 353 -1.60 24.21 -12.77
N SER A 354 -2.10 23.19 -13.48
CA SER A 354 -1.56 22.75 -14.78
C SER A 354 -2.61 22.90 -15.89
N LYS A 355 -2.34 23.79 -16.85
CA LYS A 355 -3.23 24.02 -17.99
C LYS A 355 -3.43 22.74 -18.82
N ALA A 356 -2.37 21.99 -19.08
CA ALA A 356 -2.43 20.76 -19.87
C ALA A 356 -3.30 19.69 -19.20
N PHE A 357 -3.09 19.47 -17.90
CA PHE A 357 -3.90 18.50 -17.14
C PHE A 357 -5.36 18.94 -17.03
N ARG A 358 -5.60 20.24 -16.79
CA ARG A 358 -6.95 20.81 -16.75
C ARG A 358 -7.72 20.58 -18.04
N GLU A 359 -7.10 20.80 -19.20
CA GLU A 359 -7.75 20.62 -20.50
C GLU A 359 -8.20 19.17 -20.72
N LEU A 360 -7.37 18.21 -20.30
CA LEU A 360 -7.69 16.77 -20.34
C LEU A 360 -8.88 16.42 -19.42
N ILE A 361 -8.85 16.89 -18.17
CA ILE A 361 -9.95 16.69 -17.22
C ILE A 361 -11.26 17.30 -17.75
N ILE A 362 -11.22 18.54 -18.26
CA ILE A 362 -12.40 19.20 -18.84
C ILE A 362 -12.95 18.39 -20.03
N ALA A 363 -12.07 17.86 -20.88
CA ALA A 363 -12.46 17.01 -22.01
C ALA A 363 -12.97 15.62 -21.60
N GLY A 364 -12.74 15.19 -20.36
CA GLY A 364 -13.02 13.83 -19.90
C GLY A 364 -12.05 12.79 -20.49
N ASP A 365 -10.87 13.23 -20.94
CA ASP A 365 -9.81 12.38 -21.47
C ASP A 365 -8.90 11.91 -20.34
N TYR A 366 -9.36 10.90 -19.58
CA TYR A 366 -8.59 10.37 -18.45
C TYR A 366 -7.34 9.60 -18.89
N GLU A 367 -7.37 8.90 -20.02
CA GLU A 367 -6.19 8.22 -20.58
C GLU A 367 -5.10 9.23 -20.91
N GLY A 368 -5.46 10.37 -21.52
CA GLY A 368 -4.52 11.46 -21.79
C GLY A 368 -3.84 12.00 -20.53
N THR A 369 -4.46 11.91 -19.34
CA THR A 369 -3.82 12.34 -18.09
C THR A 369 -2.56 11.54 -17.75
N LEU A 370 -2.47 10.27 -18.16
CA LEU A 370 -1.29 9.43 -17.95
C LEU A 370 -0.03 10.04 -18.57
N THR A 371 -0.16 10.73 -19.71
CA THR A 371 0.98 11.38 -20.36
C THR A 371 1.63 12.43 -19.46
N VAL A 372 0.82 13.15 -18.66
CA VAL A 372 1.29 14.15 -17.68
C VAL A 372 1.93 13.46 -16.48
N GLY A 373 1.34 12.36 -16.00
CA GLY A 373 1.91 11.55 -14.93
C GLY A 373 3.28 10.96 -15.31
N GLN A 374 3.35 10.26 -16.44
CA GLN A 374 4.57 9.63 -16.98
C GLN A 374 5.68 10.65 -17.26
N ALA A 375 5.33 11.85 -17.75
CA ALA A 375 6.31 12.92 -17.92
C ALA A 375 7.01 13.26 -16.59
N GLN A 376 6.26 13.35 -15.49
CA GLN A 376 6.84 13.66 -14.19
C GLN A 376 7.68 12.51 -13.62
N VAL A 377 7.34 11.26 -13.94
CA VAL A 377 8.20 10.10 -13.63
C VAL A 377 9.56 10.26 -14.32
N ARG A 378 9.56 10.58 -15.63
CA ARG A 378 10.78 10.81 -16.39
C ARG A 378 11.57 12.02 -15.92
N ASP A 379 10.89 13.06 -15.46
CA ASP A 379 11.50 14.27 -14.91
C ASP A 379 12.15 14.02 -13.53
N GLY A 380 11.96 12.84 -12.93
CA GLY A 380 12.61 12.43 -11.68
C GLY A 380 11.78 12.66 -10.41
N ALA A 381 10.45 12.76 -10.53
CA ALA A 381 9.59 12.77 -9.34
C ALA A 381 9.69 11.46 -8.56
N HIS A 382 9.58 11.54 -7.24
CA HIS A 382 9.52 10.37 -6.35
C HIS A 382 8.08 10.01 -5.96
N CYS A 383 7.16 10.98 -6.04
CA CYS A 383 5.73 10.83 -5.77
C CYS A 383 4.96 11.80 -6.67
N LEU A 384 3.70 11.53 -7.00
CA LEU A 384 2.87 12.44 -7.80
C LEU A 384 1.70 13.00 -6.96
N ASP A 385 1.62 14.33 -6.87
CA ASP A 385 0.42 15.06 -6.45
C ASP A 385 -0.63 14.96 -7.55
N VAL A 386 -1.87 14.59 -7.19
CA VAL A 386 -2.96 14.43 -8.17
C VAL A 386 -4.22 15.14 -7.70
N ASN A 387 -4.51 16.28 -8.32
CA ASN A 387 -5.70 17.09 -8.07
C ASN A 387 -6.58 17.15 -9.33
N VAL A 388 -7.79 16.63 -9.23
CA VAL A 388 -8.78 16.68 -10.33
C VAL A 388 -9.87 17.73 -10.12
N GLU A 389 -9.85 18.45 -9.00
CA GLU A 389 -10.94 19.36 -8.63
C GLU A 389 -11.00 20.55 -9.59
N PHE A 390 -12.13 20.67 -10.29
CA PHE A 390 -12.41 21.79 -11.17
C PHE A 390 -13.88 22.21 -11.07
N ALA A 391 -14.12 23.51 -11.10
CA ALA A 391 -15.45 24.08 -10.91
C ALA A 391 -16.46 23.51 -11.93
N GLY A 392 -17.61 23.06 -11.43
CA GLY A 392 -18.69 22.51 -12.27
C GLY A 392 -18.54 21.02 -12.64
N ARG A 393 -17.50 20.34 -12.17
CA ARG A 393 -17.31 18.89 -12.37
C ARG A 393 -17.58 18.08 -11.10
N ASP A 394 -17.82 16.79 -11.28
CA ASP A 394 -17.91 15.82 -10.18
C ASP A 394 -16.52 15.29 -9.85
N GLY A 395 -15.85 15.94 -8.90
CA GLY A 395 -14.49 15.58 -8.51
C GLY A 395 -14.35 14.14 -8.03
N ALA A 396 -15.38 13.53 -7.42
CA ALA A 396 -15.30 12.14 -6.97
C ALA A 396 -15.26 11.16 -8.15
N LYS A 397 -16.08 11.41 -9.17
CA LYS A 397 -16.09 10.64 -10.42
C LYS A 397 -14.76 10.79 -11.17
N ASP A 398 -14.29 12.02 -11.33
CA ASP A 398 -13.03 12.29 -12.03
C ASP A 398 -11.85 11.66 -11.28
N MET A 399 -11.83 11.76 -9.95
CA MET A 399 -10.75 11.25 -9.11
C MET A 399 -10.66 9.74 -9.20
N ARG A 400 -11.79 9.03 -9.09
CA ARG A 400 -11.86 7.58 -9.27
C ARG A 400 -11.29 7.16 -10.62
N ALA A 401 -11.73 7.80 -11.71
CA ALA A 401 -11.29 7.46 -13.07
C ALA A 401 -9.78 7.67 -13.28
N VAL A 402 -9.23 8.79 -12.79
CA VAL A 402 -7.79 9.05 -12.88
C VAL A 402 -6.99 8.11 -11.97
N MET A 403 -7.44 7.87 -10.74
CA MET A 403 -6.71 7.03 -9.78
C MET A 403 -6.66 5.56 -10.18
N GLU A 404 -7.72 5.01 -10.79
CA GLU A 404 -7.70 3.65 -11.34
C GLU A 404 -6.61 3.48 -12.41
N LEU A 405 -6.48 4.46 -13.32
CA LEU A 405 -5.43 4.46 -14.35
C LEU A 405 -4.05 4.67 -13.74
N TYR A 406 -3.91 5.65 -12.84
CA TYR A 406 -2.62 5.99 -12.24
C TYR A 406 -2.09 4.83 -11.38
N ASN A 407 -2.94 4.20 -10.56
CA ASN A 407 -2.55 3.04 -9.76
C ASN A 407 -2.02 1.89 -10.64
N GLN A 408 -2.57 1.70 -11.84
CA GLN A 408 -2.14 0.65 -12.77
C GLN A 408 -0.87 0.99 -13.57
N LYS A 409 -0.66 2.27 -13.90
CA LYS A 409 0.30 2.68 -14.95
C LYS A 409 1.43 3.56 -14.46
N ILE A 410 1.27 4.22 -13.32
CA ILE A 410 2.30 5.07 -12.73
C ILE A 410 3.09 4.26 -11.70
N PRO A 411 4.41 4.12 -11.87
CA PRO A 411 5.23 3.32 -10.95
C PRO A 411 5.48 4.02 -9.61
N LEU A 412 5.17 5.31 -9.48
CA LEU A 412 5.43 6.11 -8.29
C LEU A 412 4.27 6.07 -7.30
N PRO A 413 4.54 6.20 -5.98
CA PRO A 413 3.51 6.47 -4.98
C PRO A 413 2.66 7.69 -5.34
N LEU A 414 1.39 7.65 -4.98
CA LEU A 414 0.42 8.69 -5.31
C LEU A 414 0.08 9.53 -4.07
N MET A 415 -0.12 10.83 -4.30
CA MET A 415 -0.62 11.79 -3.33
C MET A 415 -1.95 12.36 -3.84
N PRO A 416 -3.10 11.69 -3.57
CA PRO A 416 -4.40 12.27 -3.87
C PRO A 416 -4.55 13.64 -3.18
N ASP A 417 -4.86 14.65 -3.99
CA ASP A 417 -5.12 16.02 -3.56
C ASP A 417 -6.60 16.37 -3.78
N ALA A 418 -7.33 16.50 -2.68
CA ALA A 418 -8.73 16.91 -2.71
C ALA A 418 -9.19 17.59 -1.43
N THR A 419 -10.03 18.61 -1.58
CA THR A 419 -10.64 19.32 -0.46
C THR A 419 -11.86 18.59 0.10
N ARG A 420 -12.56 17.77 -0.69
CA ARG A 420 -13.78 17.06 -0.28
C ARG A 420 -13.47 15.65 0.24
N VAL A 421 -13.98 15.33 1.44
CA VAL A 421 -13.81 14.00 2.09
C VAL A 421 -14.26 12.86 1.18
N ASN A 422 -15.41 13.00 0.50
CA ASN A 422 -15.91 11.99 -0.43
C ASN A 422 -14.96 11.77 -1.62
N THR A 423 -14.42 12.84 -2.21
CA THR A 423 -13.45 12.73 -3.30
C THR A 423 -12.18 12.02 -2.83
N MET A 424 -11.71 12.34 -1.62
CA MET A 424 -10.55 11.69 -1.02
C MET A 424 -10.78 10.19 -0.78
N GLU A 425 -11.91 9.79 -0.18
CA GLU A 425 -12.21 8.39 0.05
C GLU A 425 -12.29 7.60 -1.26
N GLU A 426 -12.89 8.17 -2.30
CA GLU A 426 -12.98 7.56 -3.63
C GLU A 426 -11.61 7.37 -4.28
N ALA A 427 -10.66 8.27 -4.05
CA ALA A 427 -9.26 8.07 -4.45
C ALA A 427 -8.62 6.90 -3.70
N LEU A 428 -8.74 6.88 -2.37
CA LEU A 428 -8.09 5.88 -1.51
C LEU A 428 -8.59 4.46 -1.77
N LYS A 429 -9.85 4.30 -2.19
CA LYS A 429 -10.42 3.02 -2.65
C LYS A 429 -9.77 2.47 -3.92
N CYS A 430 -9.06 3.29 -4.70
CA CYS A 430 -8.40 2.88 -5.94
C CYS A 430 -6.90 2.58 -5.74
N ILE A 431 -6.31 2.91 -4.58
CA ILE A 431 -4.87 2.85 -4.34
C ILE A 431 -4.51 1.62 -3.52
N GLY A 432 -3.83 0.64 -4.15
CA GLY A 432 -3.33 -0.55 -3.47
C GLY A 432 -2.07 -0.29 -2.63
N GLY A 433 -1.30 0.76 -2.96
CA GLY A 433 -0.11 1.18 -2.22
C GLY A 433 -0.40 1.91 -0.88
N LYS A 434 0.65 2.55 -0.35
CA LYS A 434 0.61 3.46 0.82
C LYS A 434 0.75 4.91 0.31
N PRO A 435 -0.36 5.66 0.14
CA PRO A 435 -0.33 7.01 -0.41
C PRO A 435 -0.02 8.08 0.65
N ILE A 436 0.16 9.33 0.19
CA ILE A 436 0.09 10.53 1.02
C ILE A 436 -1.28 11.20 0.82
N ILE A 437 -2.01 11.53 1.87
CA ILE A 437 -3.21 12.38 1.74
C ILE A 437 -2.77 13.84 1.70
N ASN A 438 -3.12 14.55 0.62
CA ASN A 438 -3.06 16.01 0.54
C ASN A 438 -4.50 16.56 0.56
N SER A 439 -5.01 17.12 1.65
CA SER A 439 -4.38 17.40 2.94
C SER A 439 -5.48 17.56 4.01
N VAL A 440 -5.08 17.87 5.23
CA VAL A 440 -5.96 18.25 6.33
C VAL A 440 -5.61 19.62 6.90
N ASN A 441 -6.61 20.33 7.42
CA ASN A 441 -6.46 21.61 8.11
C ASN A 441 -7.63 21.89 9.07
N LEU A 442 -7.62 23.04 9.72
CA LEU A 442 -8.62 23.49 10.70
C LEU A 442 -9.48 24.66 10.20
N GLU A 443 -9.45 25.01 8.91
CA GLU A 443 -10.18 26.17 8.35
C GLU A 443 -11.69 26.12 8.66
N ASN A 444 -12.26 24.92 8.65
CA ASN A 444 -13.68 24.67 8.91
C ASN A 444 -13.90 23.94 10.25
N GLY A 445 -12.99 24.12 11.20
CA GLY A 445 -12.98 23.42 12.48
C GLY A 445 -12.52 21.96 12.39
N GLU A 446 -12.79 21.19 13.44
CA GLU A 446 -12.20 19.86 13.65
C GLU A 446 -12.95 18.72 12.94
N ASP A 447 -14.21 18.91 12.53
CA ASP A 447 -15.03 17.82 11.96
C ASP A 447 -14.44 17.23 10.68
N LYS A 448 -13.96 18.11 9.78
CA LYS A 448 -13.30 17.70 8.54
C LYS A 448 -11.96 17.02 8.84
N LEU A 449 -11.22 17.54 9.82
CA LEU A 449 -9.97 16.92 10.27
C LEU A 449 -10.21 15.51 10.78
N ASP A 450 -11.20 15.34 11.66
CA ASP A 450 -11.56 14.03 12.21
C ASP A 450 -11.96 13.04 11.11
N ALA A 451 -12.67 13.49 10.07
CA ALA A 451 -13.02 12.66 8.94
C ALA A 451 -11.80 12.22 8.13
N ILE A 452 -10.87 13.14 7.82
CA ILE A 452 -9.65 12.83 7.08
C ILE A 452 -8.69 11.96 7.90
N CYS A 453 -8.52 12.21 9.20
CA CYS A 453 -7.69 11.36 10.06
C CYS A 453 -8.25 9.93 10.16
N LYS A 454 -9.58 9.76 10.20
CA LYS A 454 -10.22 8.43 10.12
C LYS A 454 -9.92 7.73 8.80
N LEU A 455 -9.96 8.45 7.67
CA LEU A 455 -9.57 7.90 6.37
C LEU A 455 -8.07 7.53 6.33
N SER A 456 -7.19 8.38 6.86
CA SER A 456 -5.75 8.13 6.94
C SER A 456 -5.45 6.84 7.71
N LYS A 457 -6.11 6.65 8.86
CA LYS A 457 -5.98 5.42 9.66
C LYS A 457 -6.57 4.20 8.96
N LYS A 458 -7.78 4.33 8.40
CA LYS A 458 -8.46 3.25 7.67
C LYS A 458 -7.62 2.76 6.50
N TYR A 459 -7.08 3.66 5.67
CA TYR A 459 -6.38 3.29 4.43
C TYR A 459 -4.86 3.17 4.57
N GLY A 460 -4.31 3.43 5.76
CA GLY A 460 -2.89 3.35 6.06
C GLY A 460 -2.06 4.35 5.24
N THR A 461 -2.18 5.65 5.52
CA THR A 461 -1.57 6.71 4.71
C THR A 461 -0.57 7.55 5.50
N ALA A 462 0.33 8.23 4.78
CA ALA A 462 0.90 9.48 5.29
C ALA A 462 -0.11 10.64 5.13
N LEU A 463 0.10 11.73 5.87
CA LEU A 463 -0.87 12.83 5.94
C LEU A 463 -0.19 14.20 5.93
N VAL A 464 -0.54 15.03 4.94
CA VAL A 464 -0.14 16.43 4.90
C VAL A 464 -1.08 17.28 5.76
N CYS A 465 -0.50 18.00 6.71
CA CYS A 465 -1.15 18.91 7.64
C CYS A 465 -0.82 20.36 7.27
N LEU A 466 -1.76 21.10 6.69
CA LEU A 466 -1.57 22.51 6.36
C LEU A 466 -1.76 23.38 7.60
N THR A 467 -0.86 24.34 7.81
CA THR A 467 -0.93 25.31 8.92
C THR A 467 -2.00 26.41 8.71
N ILE A 468 -3.24 25.98 8.51
CA ILE A 468 -4.46 26.80 8.35
C ILE A 468 -5.43 26.46 9.47
N ASP A 469 -5.94 27.47 10.17
CA ASP A 469 -6.96 27.34 11.21
C ASP A 469 -8.20 28.20 10.92
N GLU A 470 -9.11 28.29 11.88
CA GLU A 470 -10.36 29.05 11.77
C GLU A 470 -10.14 30.56 11.57
N LYS A 471 -8.92 31.06 11.82
CA LYS A 471 -8.53 32.46 11.55
C LYS A 471 -7.95 32.64 10.14
N GLY A 472 -7.63 31.55 9.46
CA GLY A 472 -7.08 31.52 8.11
C GLY A 472 -5.68 30.94 8.04
N MET A 473 -4.95 31.31 6.99
CA MET A 473 -3.60 30.81 6.73
C MET A 473 -2.58 31.49 7.65
N ALA A 474 -1.74 30.73 8.35
CA ALA A 474 -0.71 31.29 9.22
C ALA A 474 0.41 31.99 8.44
N LYS A 475 0.69 33.24 8.78
CA LYS A 475 1.66 34.09 8.07
C LYS A 475 2.98 34.18 8.81
N THR A 476 2.95 34.25 10.14
CA THR A 476 4.14 34.34 10.98
C THR A 476 4.65 32.97 11.45
N THR A 477 5.93 32.85 11.79
CA THR A 477 6.54 31.64 12.34
C THR A 477 5.79 31.13 13.56
N GLN A 478 5.43 32.03 14.48
CA GLN A 478 4.74 31.65 15.71
C GLN A 478 3.35 31.06 15.41
N GLU A 479 2.57 31.68 14.52
CA GLU A 479 1.25 31.16 14.13
C GLU A 479 1.37 29.79 13.45
N LYS A 480 2.34 29.63 12.54
CA LYS A 480 2.57 28.35 11.84
C LYS A 480 2.84 27.23 12.84
N ILE A 481 3.71 27.50 13.83
CA ILE A 481 4.07 26.52 14.86
C ILE A 481 2.93 26.23 15.83
N ASP A 482 2.15 27.24 16.23
CA ASP A 482 1.00 27.05 17.12
C ASP A 482 -0.08 26.16 16.46
N ILE A 483 -0.35 26.38 15.17
CA ILE A 483 -1.29 25.54 14.41
C ILE A 483 -0.71 24.15 14.18
N ALA A 484 0.58 24.03 13.82
CA ALA A 484 1.24 22.74 13.65
C ALA A 484 1.16 21.89 14.94
N GLN A 485 1.39 22.49 16.10
CA GLN A 485 1.25 21.81 17.40
C GLN A 485 -0.19 21.33 17.63
N ARG A 486 -1.19 22.17 17.36
CA ARG A 486 -2.60 21.78 17.49
C ARG A 486 -2.97 20.62 16.56
N LEU A 487 -2.51 20.66 15.31
CA LEU A 487 -2.72 19.59 14.33
C LEU A 487 -2.02 18.29 14.76
N TYR A 488 -0.79 18.37 15.28
CA TYR A 488 -0.07 17.22 15.85
C TYR A 488 -0.89 16.57 16.98
N ASP A 489 -1.34 17.37 17.94
CA ASP A 489 -2.09 16.84 19.09
C ASP A 489 -3.40 16.17 18.67
N LEU A 490 -4.09 16.71 17.67
CA LEU A 490 -5.29 16.10 17.12
C LEU A 490 -4.97 14.81 16.35
N ALA A 491 -4.01 14.83 15.43
CA ALA A 491 -3.69 13.66 14.62
C ALA A 491 -3.10 12.51 15.46
N VAL A 492 -2.14 12.80 16.33
CA VAL A 492 -1.41 11.81 17.12
C VAL A 492 -2.21 11.39 18.35
N ASN A 493 -2.60 12.33 19.22
CA ASN A 493 -3.18 11.97 20.52
C ASN A 493 -4.64 11.55 20.44
N ARG A 494 -5.43 12.13 19.51
CA ARG A 494 -6.86 11.77 19.35
C ARG A 494 -7.06 10.58 18.40
N HIS A 495 -6.39 10.58 17.25
CA HIS A 495 -6.60 9.54 16.22
C HIS A 495 -5.56 8.41 16.25
N GLY A 496 -4.44 8.60 16.94
CA GLY A 496 -3.37 7.59 17.05
C GLY A 496 -2.58 7.41 15.75
N ILE A 497 -2.44 8.48 14.95
CA ILE A 497 -1.57 8.46 13.77
C ILE A 497 -0.12 8.48 14.24
N ASP A 498 0.71 7.60 13.68
CA ASP A 498 2.16 7.62 13.95
C ASP A 498 2.74 8.97 13.46
N PRO A 499 3.41 9.75 14.33
CA PRO A 499 3.95 11.05 13.95
C PRO A 499 4.94 10.97 12.78
N ARG A 500 5.61 9.83 12.57
CA ARG A 500 6.50 9.59 11.42
C ARG A 500 5.81 9.61 10.05
N ASN A 501 4.47 9.51 10.05
CA ASN A 501 3.63 9.60 8.85
C ASN A 501 3.01 11.00 8.66
N LEU A 502 3.28 11.96 9.56
CA LEU A 502 2.80 13.35 9.42
C LEU A 502 3.80 14.20 8.64
N ILE A 503 3.28 15.05 7.75
CA ILE A 503 4.05 16.01 6.96
C ILE A 503 3.40 17.38 7.14
N PHE A 504 4.09 18.35 7.71
CA PHE A 504 3.53 19.69 7.90
C PHE A 504 3.84 20.60 6.72
N ASP A 505 2.79 21.13 6.08
CA ASP A 505 2.94 22.22 5.13
C ASP A 505 2.96 23.55 5.89
N MET A 506 4.16 24.13 5.92
CA MET A 506 4.43 25.39 6.61
C MET A 506 3.98 26.63 5.84
N LEU A 507 3.24 26.47 4.74
CA LEU A 507 2.65 27.49 3.89
C LEU A 507 3.65 28.54 3.39
N THR A 508 3.88 28.53 2.09
CA THR A 508 4.66 29.58 1.43
C THR A 508 3.75 30.60 0.76
N PHE A 509 4.05 31.89 0.92
CA PHE A 509 3.36 32.99 0.23
C PHE A 509 4.28 33.69 -0.76
N THR A 510 3.70 34.38 -1.74
CA THR A 510 4.48 35.06 -2.79
C THR A 510 5.20 36.30 -2.27
N VAL A 511 6.50 36.38 -2.55
CA VAL A 511 7.31 37.61 -2.38
C VAL A 511 7.27 38.51 -3.62
N GLY A 512 6.68 38.02 -4.72
CA GLY A 512 6.61 38.73 -6.00
C GLY A 512 5.44 39.70 -6.17
N SER A 513 4.55 39.81 -5.17
CA SER A 513 3.32 40.64 -5.26
C SER A 513 3.55 42.13 -5.02
N GLY A 514 4.65 42.50 -4.34
CA GLY A 514 4.89 43.87 -3.88
C GLY A 514 4.06 44.28 -2.65
N ASP A 515 3.27 43.37 -2.08
CA ASP A 515 2.52 43.62 -0.84
C ASP A 515 3.47 43.59 0.37
N LEU A 516 3.41 44.63 1.20
CA LEU A 516 4.21 44.75 2.41
C LEU A 516 3.92 43.64 3.41
N GLU A 517 2.70 43.07 3.39
CA GLU A 517 2.32 41.96 4.26
C GLU A 517 3.18 40.71 4.01
N TYR A 518 3.55 40.44 2.75
CA TYR A 518 4.32 39.25 2.37
C TYR A 518 5.83 39.50 2.25
N ARG A 519 6.30 40.71 2.58
CA ARG A 519 7.71 41.10 2.48
C ARG A 519 8.64 40.10 3.18
N TYR A 520 8.26 39.62 4.37
CA TYR A 520 9.07 38.70 5.16
C TYR A 520 8.60 37.23 5.07
N ALA A 521 7.67 36.91 4.17
CA ALA A 521 7.02 35.59 4.13
C ALA A 521 8.01 34.42 3.95
N ALA A 522 9.09 34.63 3.19
CA ALA A 522 10.13 33.62 3.02
C ALA A 522 10.88 33.33 4.33
N ILE A 523 11.22 34.37 5.10
CA ILE A 523 11.87 34.24 6.42
C ILE A 523 10.93 33.53 7.40
N GLU A 524 9.67 33.96 7.48
CA GLU A 524 8.69 33.37 8.40
C GLU A 524 8.47 31.87 8.14
N THR A 525 8.51 31.46 6.87
CA THR A 525 8.42 30.05 6.45
C THR A 525 9.70 29.28 6.80
N LEU A 526 10.87 29.85 6.52
CA LEU A 526 12.18 29.23 6.79
C LEU A 526 12.37 28.96 8.28
N GLU A 527 12.07 29.94 9.13
CA GLU A 527 12.18 29.80 10.58
C GLU A 527 11.14 28.82 11.15
N ALA A 528 9.94 28.76 10.57
CA ALA A 528 8.93 27.76 10.97
C ALA A 528 9.37 26.33 10.65
N ILE A 529 10.02 26.10 9.51
CA ILE A 529 10.58 24.77 9.18
C ILE A 529 11.65 24.38 10.21
N ARG A 530 12.56 25.30 10.53
CA ARG A 530 13.62 25.05 11.52
C ARG A 530 13.05 24.76 12.90
N GLU A 531 12.11 25.57 13.37
CA GLU A 531 11.50 25.43 14.69
C GLU A 531 10.66 24.15 14.79
N LEU A 532 9.96 23.75 13.73
CA LEU A 532 9.23 22.48 13.69
C LEU A 532 10.17 21.30 13.96
N HIS A 533 11.27 21.21 13.22
CA HIS A 533 12.20 20.07 13.34
C HIS A 533 13.02 20.09 14.63
N ILE A 534 13.14 21.24 15.30
CA ILE A 534 13.65 21.31 16.67
C ILE A 534 12.65 20.67 17.65
N ARG A 535 11.35 20.93 17.49
CA ARG A 535 10.30 20.45 18.40
C ARG A 535 9.87 19.01 18.14
N HIS A 536 9.78 18.64 16.87
CA HIS A 536 9.22 17.38 16.35
C HIS A 536 10.16 16.81 15.28
N PRO A 537 11.34 16.31 15.65
CA PRO A 537 12.32 15.79 14.68
C PRO A 537 11.85 14.54 13.93
N GLU A 538 10.76 13.90 14.38
CA GLU A 538 10.20 12.69 13.78
C GLU A 538 9.22 12.96 12.62
N VAL A 539 8.71 14.19 12.46
CA VAL A 539 7.72 14.53 11.44
C VAL A 539 8.38 15.04 10.16
N GLY A 540 7.68 14.98 9.04
CA GLY A 540 8.09 15.63 7.79
C GLY A 540 7.64 17.08 7.71
N SER A 541 8.24 17.83 6.77
CA SER A 541 7.73 19.11 6.30
C SER A 541 7.69 19.17 4.78
N THR A 542 6.73 19.91 4.25
CA THR A 542 6.57 20.12 2.80
C THR A 542 6.24 21.57 2.48
N LEU A 543 6.39 21.95 1.22
CA LEU A 543 5.92 23.22 0.67
C LEU A 543 5.44 23.02 -0.76
N GLY A 544 4.34 23.67 -1.12
CA GLY A 544 4.06 24.04 -2.51
C GLY A 544 5.03 25.14 -2.96
N LEU A 545 6.24 24.76 -3.39
CA LEU A 545 7.35 25.70 -3.63
C LEU A 545 6.98 26.79 -4.63
N SER A 546 6.22 26.42 -5.66
CA SER A 546 5.80 27.30 -6.76
C SER A 546 5.03 28.55 -6.29
N ASN A 547 4.51 28.57 -5.05
CA ASN A 547 3.80 29.70 -4.46
C ASN A 547 4.72 30.88 -4.10
N ILE A 548 6.01 30.66 -3.79
CA ILE A 548 6.96 31.74 -3.42
C ILE A 548 7.12 32.78 -4.53
N SER A 549 7.02 32.31 -5.78
CA SER A 549 7.33 33.07 -6.98
C SER A 549 6.10 33.40 -7.82
N PHE A 550 4.90 33.20 -7.28
CA PHE A 550 3.66 33.49 -8.00
C PHE A 550 3.58 34.98 -8.39
N GLY A 551 3.27 35.25 -9.65
CA GLY A 551 3.21 36.61 -10.22
C GLY A 551 4.49 37.06 -10.93
N LEU A 552 5.60 36.32 -10.80
CA LEU A 552 6.87 36.62 -11.48
C LEU A 552 6.96 35.94 -12.85
N ASP A 553 7.88 36.42 -13.71
CA ASP A 553 8.15 35.82 -15.01
C ASP A 553 8.65 34.38 -14.88
N LYS A 554 8.26 33.50 -15.82
CA LYS A 554 8.55 32.06 -15.80
C LYS A 554 10.04 31.74 -15.59
N ASN A 555 10.94 32.48 -16.24
CA ASN A 555 12.38 32.22 -16.13
C ASN A 555 12.91 32.65 -14.77
N ALA A 556 12.45 33.80 -14.26
CA ALA A 556 12.81 34.31 -12.94
C ALA A 556 12.37 33.36 -11.81
N ARG A 557 11.18 32.75 -11.94
CA ARG A 557 10.63 31.78 -10.97
C ARG A 557 11.57 30.59 -10.74
N ILE A 558 12.22 30.10 -11.79
CA ILE A 558 13.13 28.94 -11.71
C ILE A 558 14.30 29.22 -10.76
N TYR A 559 14.91 30.41 -10.88
CA TYR A 559 16.01 30.81 -10.01
C TYR A 559 15.54 31.03 -8.58
N LEU A 560 14.47 31.82 -8.38
CA LEU A 560 13.95 32.13 -7.04
C LEU A 560 13.52 30.87 -6.28
N ASN A 561 12.79 29.97 -6.96
CA ASN A 561 12.36 28.70 -6.38
C ASN A 561 13.56 27.84 -5.96
N SER A 562 14.59 27.77 -6.80
CA SER A 562 15.77 26.92 -6.54
C SER A 562 16.62 27.45 -5.38
N VAL A 563 16.83 28.77 -5.30
CA VAL A 563 17.53 29.39 -4.17
C VAL A 563 16.72 29.22 -2.88
N PHE A 564 15.42 29.49 -2.91
CA PHE A 564 14.56 29.30 -1.73
C PHE A 564 14.54 27.84 -1.26
N LEU A 565 14.43 26.88 -2.19
CA LEU A 565 14.46 25.45 -1.89
C LEU A 565 15.77 25.04 -1.20
N HIS A 566 16.91 25.53 -1.67
CA HIS A 566 18.21 25.24 -1.05
C HIS A 566 18.24 25.65 0.42
N HIS A 567 17.84 26.89 0.72
CA HIS A 567 17.77 27.39 2.10
C HIS A 567 16.75 26.61 2.94
N CYS A 568 15.60 26.26 2.38
CA CYS A 568 14.61 25.43 3.09
C CYS A 568 15.17 24.05 3.43
N ILE A 569 15.92 23.40 2.54
CA ILE A 569 16.58 22.11 2.81
C ILE A 569 17.61 22.27 3.94
N GLU A 570 18.41 23.34 3.93
CA GLU A 570 19.35 23.62 5.03
C GLU A 570 18.64 23.87 6.38
N ALA A 571 17.42 24.43 6.35
CA ALA A 571 16.58 24.57 7.53
C ALA A 571 15.88 23.26 7.97
N GLY A 572 15.92 22.20 7.16
CA GLY A 572 15.38 20.87 7.49
C GLY A 572 14.19 20.42 6.64
N LEU A 573 13.84 21.11 5.55
CA LEU A 573 12.75 20.70 4.67
C LEU A 573 12.95 19.26 4.15
N THR A 574 11.95 18.40 4.33
CA THR A 574 12.09 16.96 4.01
C THR A 574 11.44 16.56 2.69
N SER A 575 10.44 17.30 2.23
CA SER A 575 9.73 17.05 0.97
C SER A 575 9.32 18.36 0.29
N VAL A 576 9.00 18.32 -1.00
CA VAL A 576 8.58 19.52 -1.74
C VAL A 576 7.66 19.16 -2.91
N ILE A 577 6.59 19.93 -3.09
CA ILE A 577 5.66 19.82 -4.23
C ILE A 577 6.12 20.82 -5.30
N ILE A 578 6.61 20.29 -6.43
CA ILE A 578 7.30 21.07 -7.48
C ILE A 578 7.10 20.52 -8.88
N ASN A 579 7.41 21.35 -9.88
CA ASN A 579 7.80 20.87 -11.20
C ASN A 579 9.30 20.55 -11.21
N VAL A 580 9.66 19.26 -11.18
CA VAL A 580 11.05 18.79 -11.04
C VAL A 580 11.97 19.32 -12.15
N LYS A 581 11.45 19.50 -13.37
CA LYS A 581 12.21 20.04 -14.51
C LYS A 581 12.69 21.48 -14.27
N HIS A 582 12.02 22.23 -13.40
CA HIS A 582 12.22 23.66 -13.19
C HIS A 582 13.12 23.98 -11.99
N ILE A 583 14.01 23.07 -11.59
CA ILE A 583 15.01 23.29 -10.54
C ILE A 583 16.41 23.38 -11.15
N VAL A 584 17.14 24.43 -10.79
CA VAL A 584 18.53 24.65 -11.19
C VAL A 584 19.44 24.47 -9.97
N PRO A 585 20.43 23.57 -10.02
CA PRO A 585 21.42 23.47 -8.94
C PRO A 585 22.15 24.80 -8.74
N LEU A 586 22.29 25.25 -7.48
CA LEU A 586 22.96 26.53 -7.16
C LEU A 586 24.39 26.61 -7.73
N ALA A 587 25.09 25.49 -7.82
CA ALA A 587 26.42 25.42 -8.42
C ALA A 587 26.47 25.80 -9.91
N LYS A 588 25.32 25.79 -10.61
CA LYS A 588 25.16 26.23 -12.00
C LYS A 588 24.70 27.69 -12.12
N MET A 589 24.40 28.36 -11.01
CA MET A 589 24.00 29.77 -11.00
C MET A 589 25.21 30.67 -10.85
N THR A 590 25.12 31.90 -11.39
CA THR A 590 26.15 32.91 -11.10
C THR A 590 25.97 33.43 -9.67
N LYS A 591 27.04 33.95 -9.07
CA LYS A 591 26.95 34.54 -7.72
C LYS A 591 25.94 35.70 -7.68
N GLU A 592 25.90 36.52 -8.71
CA GLU A 592 24.96 37.65 -8.81
C GLU A 592 23.50 37.18 -8.83
N ASP A 593 23.19 36.06 -9.50
CA ASP A 593 21.84 35.48 -9.50
C ASP A 593 21.39 35.05 -8.11
N ILE A 594 22.31 34.42 -7.38
CA ILE A 594 22.06 33.97 -6.01
C ILE A 594 21.87 35.17 -5.10
N ASP A 595 22.80 36.13 -5.13
CA ASP A 595 22.78 37.33 -4.28
C ASP A 595 21.47 38.13 -4.47
N ILE A 596 20.98 38.27 -5.71
CA ILE A 596 19.72 38.99 -6.01
C ILE A 596 18.49 38.20 -5.54
N CYS A 597 18.49 36.87 -5.65
CA CYS A 597 17.42 36.04 -5.10
C CYS A 597 17.42 36.11 -3.56
N GLU A 598 18.57 36.01 -2.92
CA GLU A 598 18.72 36.09 -1.46
C GLU A 598 18.35 37.47 -0.91
N GLU A 599 18.67 38.55 -1.64
CA GLU A 599 18.22 39.90 -1.29
C GLU A 599 16.69 39.94 -1.22
N LEU A 600 15.99 39.46 -2.26
CA LEU A 600 14.53 39.45 -2.29
C LEU A 600 13.91 38.53 -1.23
N LEU A 601 14.53 37.39 -0.92
CA LEU A 601 13.99 36.41 0.01
C LEU A 601 14.25 36.77 1.48
N PHE A 602 15.45 37.22 1.81
CA PHE A 602 15.94 37.25 3.20
C PHE A 602 16.46 38.61 3.65
N SER A 603 16.63 39.58 2.75
CA SER A 603 16.99 40.96 3.11
C SER A 603 16.24 42.00 2.26
N PRO A 604 14.90 41.88 2.11
CA PRO A 604 14.16 42.71 1.16
C PRO A 604 14.05 44.17 1.63
N ASP A 605 14.31 45.08 0.70
CA ASP A 605 14.04 46.51 0.82
C ASP A 605 12.98 46.97 -0.19
N ASP A 606 12.74 48.28 -0.29
CA ASP A 606 11.75 48.85 -1.21
C ASP A 606 12.14 48.71 -2.71
N GLN A 607 13.37 48.29 -3.02
CA GLN A 607 13.93 48.15 -4.36
C GLN A 607 14.23 46.69 -4.76
N SER A 608 14.37 45.76 -3.81
CA SER A 608 14.80 44.38 -4.08
C SER A 608 13.94 43.66 -5.13
N LEU A 609 12.61 43.83 -5.10
CA LEU A 609 11.71 43.24 -6.10
C LEU A 609 11.96 43.82 -7.51
N PHE A 610 12.17 45.13 -7.61
CA PHE A 610 12.45 45.78 -8.90
C PHE A 610 13.79 45.34 -9.47
N LYS A 611 14.84 45.29 -8.62
CA LYS A 611 16.15 44.78 -9.01
C LYS A 611 16.07 43.33 -9.51
N PHE A 612 15.31 42.49 -8.81
CA PHE A 612 15.08 41.10 -9.20
C PHE A 612 14.40 41.01 -10.58
N ILE A 613 13.31 41.76 -10.79
CA ILE A 613 12.58 41.75 -12.06
C ILE A 613 13.47 42.23 -13.22
N GLU A 614 14.25 43.30 -13.01
CA GLU A 614 15.17 43.84 -14.02
C GLU A 614 16.28 42.85 -14.35
N HIS A 615 16.87 42.18 -13.35
CA HIS A 615 17.96 41.22 -13.57
C HIS A 615 17.54 39.99 -14.38
N PHE A 616 16.33 39.51 -14.17
CA PHE A 616 15.83 38.29 -14.82
C PHE A 616 14.96 38.55 -16.07
N SER A 617 14.74 39.81 -16.49
CA SER A 617 13.87 40.13 -17.64
C SER A 617 14.40 39.56 -18.97
N ASP A 618 15.71 39.47 -19.11
CA ASP A 618 16.38 39.13 -20.37
C ASP A 618 16.95 37.70 -20.39
N LYS A 619 16.78 36.94 -19.29
CA LYS A 619 17.28 35.56 -19.21
C LYS A 619 16.31 34.59 -19.84
N SER A 620 16.80 33.78 -20.78
CA SER A 620 16.13 32.60 -21.31
C SER A 620 16.83 31.34 -20.83
N ILE A 621 16.08 30.38 -20.28
CA ILE A 621 16.61 29.04 -20.00
C ILE A 621 16.38 28.17 -21.23
N ASP A 622 17.44 27.49 -21.67
CA ASP A 622 17.37 26.53 -22.76
C ASP A 622 16.86 25.19 -22.21
N ASP A 623 15.65 24.80 -22.61
CA ASP A 623 14.90 23.67 -22.05
C ASP A 623 15.18 22.33 -22.80
N SER A 624 16.23 22.32 -23.63
CA SER A 624 16.57 21.29 -24.63
C SER A 624 17.37 20.09 -24.10
N GLY A 625 17.92 20.14 -22.88
CA GLY A 625 18.90 19.15 -22.41
C GLY A 625 18.37 17.74 -22.09
N THR A 626 17.07 17.51 -22.05
CA THR A 626 16.48 16.18 -21.72
C THR A 626 16.22 15.30 -22.93
N ASP A 627 16.21 15.86 -24.14
CA ASP A 627 16.00 15.09 -25.37
C ASP A 627 17.30 14.43 -25.88
N GLU A 628 18.49 14.92 -25.52
CA GLU A 628 19.76 14.39 -26.05
C GLU A 628 20.04 12.95 -25.61
N GLU A 629 19.80 12.60 -24.35
CA GLU A 629 19.99 11.22 -23.85
C GLU A 629 18.97 10.25 -24.45
N TYR A 630 17.71 10.69 -24.58
CA TYR A 630 16.69 9.88 -25.24
C TYR A 630 17.06 9.67 -26.70
N GLU A 631 17.48 10.73 -27.41
CA GLU A 631 17.86 10.62 -28.81
C GLU A 631 19.09 9.74 -29.06
N ALA A 632 19.99 9.65 -28.09
CA ALA A 632 21.18 8.81 -28.15
C ALA A 632 20.93 7.29 -27.97
N MET A 633 19.75 6.87 -27.46
CA MET A 633 19.41 5.45 -27.27
C MET A 633 19.16 4.71 -28.59
N SER A 634 19.43 3.40 -28.62
CA SER A 634 19.07 2.55 -29.77
C SER A 634 17.55 2.47 -29.94
N SER A 635 17.07 2.13 -31.14
CA SER A 635 15.62 1.94 -31.38
C SER A 635 15.01 0.88 -30.46
N GLU A 636 15.75 -0.18 -30.12
CA GLU A 636 15.32 -1.25 -29.21
C GLU A 636 15.20 -0.75 -27.76
N GLU A 637 16.18 0.03 -27.31
CA GLU A 637 16.19 0.65 -25.97
C GLU A 637 15.08 1.71 -25.85
N LYS A 638 14.88 2.52 -26.89
CA LYS A 638 13.77 3.48 -26.96
C LYS A 638 12.43 2.76 -26.90
N ILE A 639 12.23 1.67 -27.66
CA ILE A 639 10.97 0.89 -27.62
C ILE A 639 10.77 0.25 -26.24
N ALA A 640 11.77 -0.39 -25.66
CA ALA A 640 11.68 -0.97 -24.33
C ALA A 640 11.35 0.09 -23.27
N LYS A 641 11.99 1.25 -23.35
CA LYS A 641 11.74 2.40 -22.48
C LYS A 641 10.32 2.94 -22.65
N LEU A 642 9.85 3.20 -23.87
CA LEU A 642 8.48 3.68 -24.11
C LEU A 642 7.41 2.65 -23.73
N LEU A 643 7.73 1.36 -23.81
CA LEU A 643 6.85 0.28 -23.41
C LEU A 643 6.75 0.15 -21.88
N LEU A 644 7.87 0.34 -21.17
CA LEU A 644 7.88 0.49 -19.70
C LEU A 644 7.18 1.77 -19.25
N ASP A 645 7.38 2.85 -19.99
CA ASP A 645 6.77 4.16 -19.72
C ASP A 645 5.28 4.17 -20.08
N GLY A 646 4.76 3.21 -20.85
CA GLY A 646 3.36 3.16 -21.29
C GLY A 646 2.97 4.26 -22.29
N ASP A 647 3.93 4.86 -22.99
CA ASP A 647 3.74 6.00 -23.90
C ASP A 647 3.44 5.52 -25.34
N ARG A 648 2.19 5.16 -25.57
CA ARG A 648 1.75 4.58 -26.85
C ARG A 648 1.86 5.56 -28.02
N GLU A 649 1.71 6.86 -27.77
CA GLU A 649 1.75 7.89 -28.82
C GLU A 649 3.14 8.03 -29.44
N ARG A 650 4.20 8.01 -28.62
CA ARG A 650 5.58 8.02 -29.13
C ARG A 650 6.03 6.65 -29.63
N MET A 651 5.50 5.57 -29.04
CA MET A 651 5.92 4.21 -29.37
C MET A 651 5.41 3.75 -30.75
N ILE A 652 4.16 4.04 -31.12
CA ILE A 652 3.61 3.56 -32.40
C ILE A 652 4.44 4.04 -33.61
N PRO A 653 4.75 5.34 -33.76
CA PRO A 653 5.61 5.82 -34.84
C PRO A 653 7.00 5.19 -34.81
N LEU A 654 7.59 5.05 -33.62
CA LEU A 654 8.94 4.47 -33.46
C LEU A 654 8.99 2.99 -33.84
N VAL A 655 7.99 2.19 -33.46
CA VAL A 655 7.89 0.77 -33.84
C VAL A 655 7.70 0.62 -35.35
N GLU A 656 6.92 1.51 -35.97
CA GLU A 656 6.71 1.55 -37.42
C GLU A 656 7.97 1.90 -38.22
N GLU A 657 8.89 2.68 -37.63
CA GLU A 657 10.22 2.91 -38.20
C GLU A 657 11.17 1.76 -37.90
N ALA A 658 11.24 1.32 -36.64
CA ALA A 658 12.17 0.31 -36.17
C ALA A 658 11.96 -1.06 -36.81
N ARG A 659 10.72 -1.43 -37.21
CA ARG A 659 10.44 -2.67 -37.96
C ARG A 659 11.18 -2.78 -39.31
N LYS A 660 11.71 -1.66 -39.83
CA LYS A 660 12.51 -1.65 -41.07
C LYS A 660 13.95 -2.08 -40.83
N GLU A 661 14.42 -2.00 -39.58
CA GLU A 661 15.83 -2.20 -39.19
C GLU A 661 16.01 -3.36 -38.20
N ILE A 662 14.98 -3.67 -37.41
CA ILE A 662 14.93 -4.78 -36.45
C ILE A 662 14.14 -5.93 -37.08
N ASN A 663 14.75 -7.11 -37.20
CA ASN A 663 14.06 -8.32 -37.66
C ASN A 663 13.03 -8.79 -36.60
N PRO A 664 11.88 -9.32 -37.04
CA PRO A 664 10.78 -9.74 -36.16
C PRO A 664 11.14 -10.87 -35.20
#